data_AF-A0A935D6I0-F1
#
_entry.id   AF-A0A935D6I0-F1
#
_cell.length_a   1.000
_cell.length_b   1.000
_cell.length_c   1.000
_cell.angle_alpha   90.00
_cell.angle_beta   90.00
_cell.angle_gamma   90.00
#
_symmetry.space_group_name_H-M   'P 1'
#
loop_
_entity.id
_entity.type
_entity.pdbx_description
1 polymer ?
#
loop_
_entity_poly.entity_id
_entity_poly.type
_entity_poly.pdbx_seq_one_letter_code
_entity_poly.pdbx_strand_id
1 'polypeptide(L)'
;MSGPPRPRARLRADEIGKLAGLVFAAVLAVLLNMYSARHYRRWDVTESHRYTLTDATKRTLRDLPDTVEVWVLLGQAEPLRHTLSQLLVAYGGETTHLVVKYVDPDHDPLALEDVRRRFKIESGRSEDGHVLTDAVVVVAHGEKRWFLDSTDFYEASEKEDGKVRPREEQALTLAIRSVLGGAPTRLCFTRGHGEAELGDGTSAGLFFLKSILEKDNYEVVSVEPTTLGALEPYKGCAVVVVAGPRGAFPPEEENWLRTYLMTGGSALFALGPVPAPGGLEKTGLERVVAPFGIGLGDVLVVERAADRALPDSYGARFFVEARPHAVTAALVKRDDREPPRVLIQLARPLTHRPEPGAAQAIELAVSSPEAFGLTLLDGAATWTKTPEKQPGSASGPFNVAMASERPKASPGAAHGPRVVVLGASTVLHESNFRETWGLRGAALLVESSLSWLASKPEILDVPARDALPAGTALTEEARGEVRRYVLVYMPLAVALLGLAVGLRRRATEGRPHAPSTDPAREPRASGRAHANAPANAPAQGAEGRRPVSRARLGRHIVPIGLGLASVAVGWLLLRDHGATSQEREARAGRVFPSWRRDQVTRLSLSSSSGELGLDRDPTSNAWKLHGSGVPADGAQADHLLGELESAVALRSVEEAVASGLASPRARGEIVMGGLVYVFALGDEAQQPKGGAYLRVRGERPVVVEQRLVTVLLAPPADYRDKLLVAASGAELAELSLAPRGAATFSLVRDAKAEARVRFRLGAGGAYASRGATDAALGALAGLHAERFLEPSVGEAVTRDPSLVVSLRESPGASSTLAFGQPCPGAAGEVAVVRRGNAPVYACVPSTVAAVLARPSSAYEERAAFFARPDEVEEIVVKRALGETLDIARKGGGFRERAPRSRDLDESESESVSGWLTALLGLRGANAAANAAGEPLAVITLHYANIVEEVRFSRVDGKVVALRGDGRTVELDATAGDLASPPSSLTRPLVLLPSSRARALRAYELFCEGRSQRVVREGGYRFATAGPHPIDTALAVAAANALVGARAERWVADERSPRHALSSSCGARLVFEDDAGPAEVTLELGAGATAPVFGALGGQAGVFEAPSALIELVRRPLVSRALFSVDPARVSAVVVRRGGALVKLAPADGGPSLAELVGGLRPLFVARAGVLGADAGDAPVDVEVTLSAAPGVAAERARLRLGRQVTAPEGEIVLCGREGVPFVFAVRAERVAGLRAPSARPSVGSSPTAASPR
;
A
#
# COMPACT_ATOMS: atom_id res chain seq x y z
N MET A 1 -56.67 -12.14 -76.74
CA MET A 1 -56.23 -10.76 -77.03
C MET A 1 -56.53 -9.86 -75.84
N SER A 2 -55.75 -8.81 -75.62
CA SER A 2 -56.10 -7.57 -74.87
C SER A 2 -57.07 -7.67 -73.67
N GLY A 3 -56.53 -7.73 -72.45
CA GLY A 3 -57.23 -7.27 -71.23
C GLY A 3 -56.99 -5.77 -70.99
N PRO A 4 -57.89 -5.04 -70.30
CA PRO A 4 -57.81 -3.59 -70.16
C PRO A 4 -56.75 -3.11 -69.14
N PRO A 5 -56.21 -1.89 -69.30
CA PRO A 5 -55.21 -1.34 -68.39
C PRO A 5 -55.82 -0.94 -67.03
N ARG A 6 -55.15 -1.31 -65.93
CA ARG A 6 -55.49 -0.84 -64.57
C ARG A 6 -55.07 0.62 -64.38
N PRO A 7 -55.82 1.44 -63.64
CA PRO A 7 -55.48 2.85 -63.42
C PRO A 7 -54.21 2.99 -62.57
N ARG A 8 -53.26 3.83 -63.01
CA ARG A 8 -52.07 4.18 -62.22
C ARG A 8 -52.47 5.05 -61.03
N ALA A 9 -52.25 4.56 -59.81
CA ALA A 9 -52.46 5.33 -58.59
C ALA A 9 -51.47 6.51 -58.55
N ARG A 10 -51.98 7.75 -58.63
CA ARG A 10 -51.18 8.95 -58.36
C ARG A 10 -51.11 9.14 -56.85
N LEU A 11 -49.91 9.00 -56.28
CA LEU A 11 -49.64 9.38 -54.89
C LEU A 11 -49.97 10.86 -54.69
N ARG A 12 -50.63 11.19 -53.57
CA ARG A 12 -50.94 12.59 -53.22
C ARG A 12 -49.67 13.28 -52.73
N ALA A 13 -49.57 14.59 -52.91
CA ALA A 13 -48.40 15.37 -52.50
C ALA A 13 -48.04 15.16 -51.01
N ASP A 14 -49.03 15.07 -50.11
CA ASP A 14 -48.86 14.73 -48.70
C ASP A 14 -48.12 13.40 -48.45
N GLU A 15 -48.39 12.37 -49.24
CA GLU A 15 -47.74 11.06 -49.10
C GLU A 15 -46.29 11.12 -49.56
N ILE A 16 -46.03 11.86 -50.64
CA ILE A 16 -44.67 12.13 -51.15
C ILE A 16 -43.88 12.95 -50.13
N GLY A 17 -44.49 13.96 -49.51
CA GLY A 17 -43.88 14.78 -48.46
C GLY A 17 -43.51 13.96 -47.20
N LYS A 18 -44.38 13.04 -46.77
CA LYS A 18 -44.10 12.12 -45.65
C LYS A 18 -42.96 11.16 -45.98
N LEU A 19 -42.97 10.57 -47.18
CA LEU A 19 -41.89 9.68 -47.64
C LEU A 19 -40.55 10.42 -47.77
N ALA A 20 -40.54 11.62 -48.35
CA ALA A 20 -39.36 12.46 -48.43
C ALA A 20 -38.82 12.84 -47.04
N GLY A 21 -39.70 13.18 -46.09
CA GLY A 21 -39.33 13.44 -44.70
C GLY A 21 -38.75 12.22 -43.99
N LEU A 22 -39.32 11.02 -44.20
CA LEU A 22 -38.81 9.77 -43.65
C LEU A 22 -37.43 9.41 -44.21
N VAL A 23 -37.26 9.53 -45.54
CA VAL A 23 -35.98 9.28 -46.21
C VAL A 23 -34.93 10.31 -45.78
N PHE A 24 -35.28 11.58 -45.66
CA PHE A 24 -34.38 12.62 -45.14
C PHE A 24 -33.97 12.34 -43.69
N ALA A 25 -34.91 11.94 -42.83
CA ALA A 25 -34.60 11.56 -41.44
C ALA A 25 -33.68 10.32 -41.36
N ALA A 26 -33.89 9.31 -42.22
CA ALA A 26 -33.03 8.14 -42.30
C ALA A 26 -31.61 8.49 -42.81
N VAL A 27 -31.50 9.32 -43.86
CA VAL A 27 -30.21 9.81 -44.36
C VAL A 27 -29.49 10.65 -43.30
N LEU A 28 -30.21 11.54 -42.60
CA LEU A 28 -29.65 12.34 -41.51
C LEU A 28 -29.18 11.45 -40.35
N ALA A 29 -29.93 10.40 -39.98
CA ALA A 29 -29.50 9.44 -38.96
C ALA A 29 -28.25 8.66 -39.38
N VAL A 30 -28.14 8.24 -40.64
CA VAL A 30 -26.94 7.59 -41.18
C VAL A 30 -25.74 8.55 -41.20
N LEU A 31 -25.93 9.81 -41.60
CA LEU A 31 -24.88 10.83 -41.58
C LEU A 31 -24.43 11.16 -40.15
N LEU A 32 -25.36 11.29 -39.20
CA LEU A 32 -25.05 11.47 -37.78
C LEU A 32 -24.31 10.27 -37.19
N ASN A 33 -24.70 9.04 -37.54
CA ASN A 33 -24.01 7.83 -37.11
C ASN A 33 -22.59 7.73 -37.70
N MET A 34 -22.42 8.04 -38.99
CA MET A 34 -21.11 8.08 -39.65
C MET A 34 -20.20 9.19 -39.07
N TYR A 35 -20.78 10.35 -38.73
CA TYR A 35 -20.06 11.44 -38.08
C TYR A 35 -19.64 11.06 -36.66
N SER A 36 -20.55 10.46 -35.87
CA SER A 36 -20.29 9.93 -34.53
C SER A 36 -19.18 8.86 -34.54
N ALA A 37 -19.22 7.94 -35.50
CA ALA A 37 -18.21 6.89 -35.64
C ALA A 37 -16.82 7.40 -36.08
N ARG A 38 -16.75 8.50 -36.85
CA ARG A 38 -15.47 9.15 -37.25
C ARG A 38 -14.94 10.16 -36.24
N HIS A 39 -15.82 10.76 -35.45
CA HIS A 39 -15.49 11.79 -34.46
C HIS A 39 -15.98 11.37 -33.07
N TYR A 40 -15.69 10.12 -32.69
CA TYR A 40 -16.00 9.60 -31.37
C TYR A 40 -15.30 10.46 -30.31
N ARG A 41 -16.08 11.21 -29.55
CA ARG A 41 -15.59 12.16 -28.55
C ARG A 41 -16.31 11.90 -27.24
N ARG A 42 -15.64 11.19 -26.34
CA ARG A 42 -16.20 10.84 -25.03
C ARG A 42 -16.29 12.10 -24.17
N TRP A 43 -17.47 12.36 -23.61
CA TRP A 43 -17.67 13.41 -22.61
C TRP A 43 -17.68 12.78 -21.21
N ASP A 44 -16.83 13.30 -20.34
CA ASP A 44 -16.79 12.93 -18.94
C ASP A 44 -17.64 13.93 -18.15
N VAL A 45 -18.83 13.46 -17.75
CA VAL A 45 -19.82 14.23 -16.98
C VAL A 45 -19.69 14.02 -15.47
N THR A 46 -18.57 13.44 -14.99
CA THR A 46 -18.26 13.42 -13.56
C THR A 46 -17.79 14.80 -13.09
N GLU A 47 -18.20 15.20 -11.88
CA GLU A 47 -17.95 16.52 -11.30
C GLU A 47 -16.44 16.85 -11.19
N SER A 48 -15.61 15.83 -10.95
CA SER A 48 -14.14 15.94 -10.87
C SER A 48 -13.39 15.51 -12.15
N HIS A 49 -14.10 15.30 -13.26
CA HIS A 49 -13.56 14.81 -14.54
C HIS A 49 -12.60 13.60 -14.38
N ARG A 50 -13.02 12.60 -13.58
CA ARG A 50 -12.19 11.48 -13.10
C ARG A 50 -11.60 10.61 -14.23
N TYR A 51 -12.27 10.53 -15.37
CA TYR A 51 -11.87 9.69 -16.51
C TYR A 51 -11.28 10.51 -17.67
N THR A 52 -11.16 11.83 -17.51
CA THR A 52 -10.54 12.72 -18.48
C THR A 52 -9.04 12.72 -18.30
N LEU A 53 -8.31 12.07 -19.22
CA LEU A 53 -6.86 11.93 -19.14
C LEU A 53 -6.14 13.28 -19.11
N THR A 54 -5.11 13.36 -18.28
CA THR A 54 -4.15 14.45 -18.28
C THR A 54 -3.34 14.45 -19.58
N ASP A 55 -2.87 15.62 -19.99
CA ASP A 55 -2.13 15.75 -21.26
C ASP A 55 -0.70 15.16 -21.15
N ALA A 56 -0.22 14.96 -19.92
CA ALA A 56 0.94 14.14 -19.56
C ALA A 56 0.75 12.66 -20.00
N THR A 57 -0.36 12.04 -19.61
CA THR A 57 -0.75 10.68 -20.01
C THR A 57 -0.96 10.58 -21.52
N LYS A 58 -1.65 11.55 -22.14
CA LYS A 58 -1.89 11.55 -23.60
C LYS A 58 -0.61 11.56 -24.43
N ARG A 59 0.40 12.36 -24.04
CA ARG A 59 1.73 12.33 -24.70
C ARG A 59 2.34 10.95 -24.57
N THR A 60 2.43 10.43 -23.34
CA THR A 60 2.99 9.10 -23.05
C THR A 60 2.36 7.97 -23.87
N LEU A 61 1.05 8.01 -24.12
CA LEU A 61 0.34 7.01 -24.91
C LEU A 61 0.52 7.18 -26.43
N ARG A 62 0.61 8.43 -26.92
CA ARG A 62 0.85 8.72 -28.35
C ARG A 62 2.30 8.48 -28.76
N ASP A 63 3.23 8.66 -27.83
CA ASP A 63 4.67 8.46 -28.02
C ASP A 63 5.10 7.01 -27.73
N LEU A 64 4.17 6.07 -27.61
CA LEU A 64 4.43 4.62 -27.46
C LEU A 64 5.16 4.07 -28.70
N PRO A 65 6.40 3.55 -28.56
CA PRO A 65 7.15 3.02 -29.70
C PRO A 65 6.74 1.60 -30.11
N ASP A 66 6.29 0.81 -29.13
CA ASP A 66 6.04 -0.63 -29.23
C ASP A 66 4.80 -1.02 -28.41
N THR A 67 4.29 -2.24 -28.62
CA THR A 67 3.07 -2.72 -27.95
C THR A 67 3.32 -3.06 -26.48
N VAL A 68 2.56 -2.42 -25.58
CA VAL A 68 2.56 -2.69 -24.14
C VAL A 68 1.31 -3.49 -23.76
N GLU A 69 1.48 -4.57 -23.01
CA GLU A 69 0.38 -5.36 -22.44
C GLU A 69 0.03 -4.84 -21.04
N VAL A 70 -1.26 -4.70 -20.74
CA VAL A 70 -1.78 -4.40 -19.39
C VAL A 70 -2.73 -5.51 -18.98
N TRP A 71 -2.34 -6.30 -17.99
CA TRP A 71 -3.13 -7.39 -17.42
C TRP A 71 -3.78 -6.91 -16.12
N VAL A 72 -5.12 -6.92 -16.05
CA VAL A 72 -5.89 -6.51 -14.87
C VAL A 72 -6.42 -7.77 -14.19
N LEU A 73 -6.00 -8.02 -12.95
CA LEU A 73 -6.24 -9.24 -12.18
C LEU A 73 -7.26 -8.96 -11.06
N LEU A 74 -8.51 -8.70 -11.46
CA LEU A 74 -9.59 -8.27 -10.55
C LEU A 74 -10.88 -9.01 -10.87
N GLY A 75 -11.67 -9.38 -9.87
CA GLY A 75 -12.99 -10.00 -10.01
C GLY A 75 -14.05 -9.05 -10.58
N GLN A 76 -15.08 -9.57 -11.25
CA GLN A 76 -16.19 -8.77 -11.80
C GLN A 76 -16.92 -7.94 -10.71
N ALA A 77 -16.89 -8.40 -9.46
CA ALA A 77 -17.52 -7.73 -8.32
C ALA A 77 -16.70 -6.55 -7.75
N GLU A 78 -15.42 -6.41 -8.11
CA GLU A 78 -14.52 -5.46 -7.46
C GLU A 78 -14.71 -4.02 -7.97
N PRO A 79 -14.97 -3.02 -7.10
CA PRO A 79 -15.20 -1.64 -7.53
C PRO A 79 -14.04 -1.04 -8.34
N LEU A 80 -12.79 -1.39 -7.99
CA LEU A 80 -11.59 -0.94 -8.69
C LEU A 80 -11.58 -1.42 -10.15
N ARG A 81 -12.10 -2.62 -10.46
CA ARG A 81 -12.17 -3.13 -11.85
C ARG A 81 -13.03 -2.22 -12.72
N HIS A 82 -14.15 -1.73 -12.19
CA HIS A 82 -14.99 -0.80 -12.93
C HIS A 82 -14.23 0.51 -13.22
N THR A 83 -13.62 1.13 -12.21
CA THR A 83 -12.88 2.38 -12.37
C THR A 83 -11.71 2.24 -13.35
N LEU A 84 -10.88 1.20 -13.21
CA LEU A 84 -9.79 0.91 -14.14
C LEU A 84 -10.29 0.65 -15.56
N SER A 85 -11.42 -0.04 -15.74
CA SER A 85 -11.96 -0.29 -17.08
C SER A 85 -12.36 0.99 -17.82
N GLN A 86 -12.96 1.97 -17.12
CA GLN A 86 -13.31 3.25 -17.74
C GLN A 86 -12.06 4.05 -18.15
N LEU A 87 -11.02 4.00 -17.31
CA LEU A 87 -9.75 4.68 -17.51
C LEU A 87 -8.93 4.04 -18.65
N LEU A 88 -8.80 2.71 -18.66
CA LEU A 88 -8.09 1.96 -19.70
C LEU A 88 -8.78 2.05 -21.08
N VAL A 89 -10.11 2.17 -21.12
CA VAL A 89 -10.84 2.51 -22.36
C VAL A 89 -10.53 3.92 -22.85
N ALA A 90 -10.27 4.88 -21.94
CA ALA A 90 -9.79 6.20 -22.34
C ALA A 90 -8.34 6.13 -22.86
N TYR A 91 -7.47 5.30 -22.28
CA TYR A 91 -6.09 5.09 -22.76
C TYR A 91 -6.08 4.52 -24.18
N GLY A 92 -6.84 3.46 -24.43
CA GLY A 92 -7.01 2.86 -25.77
C GLY A 92 -7.71 3.76 -26.80
N GLY A 93 -8.27 4.91 -26.36
CA GLY A 93 -8.78 5.95 -27.25
C GLY A 93 -7.69 6.92 -27.75
N GLU A 94 -6.53 6.97 -27.08
CA GLU A 94 -5.38 7.82 -27.44
C GLU A 94 -4.27 7.04 -28.17
N THR A 95 -4.28 5.71 -28.13
CA THR A 95 -3.24 4.86 -28.74
C THR A 95 -3.74 3.48 -29.17
N THR A 96 -3.17 2.95 -30.25
CA THR A 96 -3.37 1.56 -30.71
C THR A 96 -2.33 0.58 -30.18
N HIS A 97 -1.30 1.07 -29.48
CA HIS A 97 -0.18 0.24 -28.98
C HIS A 97 -0.41 -0.31 -27.55
N LEU A 98 -1.60 -0.11 -26.96
CA LEU A 98 -1.93 -0.63 -25.64
C LEU A 98 -2.90 -1.83 -25.73
N VAL A 99 -2.45 -3.00 -25.29
CA VAL A 99 -3.26 -4.24 -25.30
C VAL A 99 -3.69 -4.56 -23.88
N VAL A 100 -4.95 -4.29 -23.56
CA VAL A 100 -5.53 -4.53 -22.24
C VAL A 100 -6.18 -5.92 -22.20
N LYS A 101 -5.86 -6.69 -21.16
CA LYS A 101 -6.38 -8.03 -20.90
C LYS A 101 -6.95 -8.07 -19.48
N TYR A 102 -8.18 -8.55 -19.34
CA TYR A 102 -8.80 -8.77 -18.04
C TYR A 102 -8.76 -10.26 -17.72
N VAL A 103 -8.31 -10.61 -16.52
CA VAL A 103 -8.36 -11.96 -15.97
C VAL A 103 -9.12 -11.88 -14.66
N ASP A 104 -10.16 -12.68 -14.53
CA ASP A 104 -10.92 -12.77 -13.29
C ASP A 104 -10.27 -13.84 -12.39
N PRO A 105 -9.67 -13.49 -11.23
CA PRO A 105 -8.92 -14.45 -10.43
C PRO A 105 -9.83 -15.50 -9.77
N ASP A 106 -11.12 -15.20 -9.58
CA ASP A 106 -12.12 -16.14 -9.05
C ASP A 106 -12.72 -17.04 -10.15
N HIS A 107 -12.96 -16.50 -11.35
CA HIS A 107 -13.68 -17.21 -12.43
C HIS A 107 -12.78 -17.84 -13.50
N ASP A 108 -11.57 -17.32 -13.73
CA ASP A 108 -10.64 -17.76 -14.78
C ASP A 108 -9.31 -18.35 -14.21
N PRO A 109 -9.34 -19.37 -13.34
CA PRO A 109 -8.14 -19.82 -12.59
C PRO A 109 -6.99 -20.33 -13.48
N LEU A 110 -7.25 -20.80 -14.71
CA LEU A 110 -6.17 -21.15 -15.64
C LEU A 110 -5.51 -19.92 -16.31
N ALA A 111 -6.26 -18.84 -16.54
CA ALA A 111 -5.67 -17.59 -17.03
C ALA A 111 -4.86 -16.92 -15.90
N LEU A 112 -5.34 -17.02 -14.66
CA LEU A 112 -4.55 -16.65 -13.48
C LEU A 112 -3.26 -17.48 -13.38
N GLU A 113 -3.32 -18.81 -13.52
CA GLU A 113 -2.13 -19.66 -13.42
C GLU A 113 -1.11 -19.43 -14.57
N ASP A 114 -1.55 -19.12 -15.79
CA ASP A 114 -0.65 -18.69 -16.88
C ASP A 114 0.05 -17.36 -16.53
N VAL A 115 -0.71 -16.36 -16.09
CA VAL A 115 -0.21 -15.07 -15.61
C VAL A 115 0.77 -15.25 -14.45
N ARG A 116 0.44 -16.09 -13.46
CA ARG A 116 1.32 -16.40 -12.32
C ARG A 116 2.63 -17.06 -12.75
N ARG A 117 2.61 -17.99 -13.70
CA ARG A 117 3.83 -18.63 -14.24
C ARG A 117 4.67 -17.66 -15.06
N ARG A 118 4.03 -16.86 -15.92
CA ARG A 118 4.67 -15.89 -16.81
C ARG A 118 5.34 -14.75 -16.04
N PHE A 119 4.69 -14.24 -15.00
CA PHE A 119 5.13 -13.06 -14.26
C PHE A 119 5.66 -13.33 -12.84
N LYS A 120 5.49 -14.54 -12.29
CA LYS A 120 5.88 -14.94 -10.92
C LYS A 120 5.14 -14.14 -9.83
N ILE A 121 3.82 -14.22 -9.86
CA ILE A 121 2.86 -13.53 -8.98
C ILE A 121 2.39 -14.49 -7.88
N GLU A 122 2.49 -14.07 -6.62
CA GLU A 122 1.95 -14.82 -5.49
C GLU A 122 0.43 -14.61 -5.36
N SER A 123 -0.26 -15.61 -4.82
CA SER A 123 -1.72 -15.55 -4.67
C SER A 123 -2.19 -16.35 -3.46
N GLY A 124 -2.99 -15.72 -2.60
CA GLY A 124 -3.69 -16.34 -1.48
C GLY A 124 -5.20 -16.36 -1.69
N ARG A 125 -5.93 -16.52 -0.58
CA ARG A 125 -7.38 -16.26 -0.51
C ARG A 125 -7.69 -15.36 0.67
N SER A 126 -8.71 -14.51 0.52
CA SER A 126 -9.32 -13.75 1.61
C SER A 126 -10.05 -14.69 2.59
N GLU A 127 -10.38 -14.18 3.78
CA GLU A 127 -11.30 -14.85 4.70
C GLU A 127 -12.69 -15.07 4.06
N ASP A 128 -13.09 -14.18 3.15
CA ASP A 128 -14.31 -14.28 2.33
C ASP A 128 -14.19 -15.28 1.14
N GLY A 129 -13.07 -15.98 1.00
CA GLY A 129 -12.84 -17.01 -0.02
C GLY A 129 -12.35 -16.52 -1.40
N HIS A 130 -12.47 -15.22 -1.69
CA HIS A 130 -11.97 -14.57 -2.90
C HIS A 130 -10.45 -14.76 -3.10
N VAL A 131 -9.99 -14.92 -4.33
CA VAL A 131 -8.57 -15.10 -4.67
C VAL A 131 -7.86 -13.74 -4.71
N LEU A 132 -6.92 -13.53 -3.79
CA LEU A 132 -6.12 -12.32 -3.68
C LEU A 132 -4.75 -12.55 -4.33
N THR A 133 -4.30 -11.61 -5.17
CA THR A 133 -2.96 -11.60 -5.79
C THR A 133 -2.10 -10.52 -5.15
N ASP A 134 -0.77 -10.70 -5.15
CA ASP A 134 0.19 -9.67 -4.74
C ASP A 134 0.24 -8.48 -5.73
N ALA A 135 -0.09 -8.72 -7.00
CA ALA A 135 -0.24 -7.72 -8.04
C ALA A 135 -1.66 -7.67 -8.61
N VAL A 136 -2.32 -6.51 -8.50
CA VAL A 136 -3.67 -6.22 -9.02
C VAL A 136 -3.65 -5.83 -10.51
N VAL A 137 -2.59 -5.15 -10.96
CA VAL A 137 -2.31 -4.92 -12.38
C VAL A 137 -0.87 -5.26 -12.70
N VAL A 138 -0.66 -5.95 -13.81
CA VAL A 138 0.66 -6.21 -14.40
C VAL A 138 0.78 -5.44 -15.70
N VAL A 139 1.73 -4.52 -15.78
CA VAL A 139 2.10 -3.89 -17.05
C VAL A 139 3.34 -4.59 -17.58
N ALA A 140 3.40 -4.92 -18.86
CA ALA A 140 4.46 -5.73 -19.44
C ALA A 140 4.85 -5.31 -20.86
N HIS A 141 6.15 -5.40 -21.16
CA HIS A 141 6.73 -5.10 -22.47
C HIS A 141 7.92 -6.02 -22.72
N GLY A 142 7.70 -7.07 -23.53
CA GLY A 142 8.65 -8.18 -23.69
C GLY A 142 8.91 -8.90 -22.36
N GLU A 143 10.19 -9.04 -22.01
CA GLU A 143 10.65 -9.59 -20.71
C GLU A 143 10.39 -8.63 -19.53
N LYS A 144 10.24 -7.33 -19.78
CA LYS A 144 10.08 -6.32 -18.72
C LYS A 144 8.65 -6.32 -18.20
N ARG A 145 8.50 -6.16 -16.89
CA ARG A 145 7.21 -6.11 -16.20
C ARG A 145 7.26 -5.18 -14.99
N TRP A 146 6.10 -4.61 -14.69
CA TRP A 146 5.85 -3.78 -13.52
C TRP A 146 4.56 -4.26 -12.86
N PHE A 147 4.55 -4.30 -11.53
CA PHE A 147 3.42 -4.72 -10.72
C PHE A 147 2.83 -3.50 -10.01
N LEU A 148 1.50 -3.46 -9.89
CA LEU A 148 0.77 -2.48 -9.10
C LEU A 148 -0.16 -3.26 -8.17
N ASP A 149 -0.04 -3.04 -6.86
CA ASP A 149 -0.95 -3.60 -5.86
C ASP A 149 -2.20 -2.73 -5.66
N SER A 150 -3.11 -3.10 -4.76
CA SER A 150 -4.33 -2.33 -4.49
C SER A 150 -4.09 -0.96 -3.84
N THR A 151 -2.92 -0.74 -3.24
CA THR A 151 -2.52 0.50 -2.55
C THR A 151 -1.90 1.53 -3.50
N ASP A 152 -1.20 1.11 -4.57
CA ASP A 152 -0.72 2.03 -5.61
C ASP A 152 -1.88 2.85 -6.25
N PHE A 153 -3.09 2.29 -6.26
CA PHE A 153 -4.29 2.94 -6.81
C PHE A 153 -4.93 3.99 -5.88
N TYR A 154 -4.55 4.09 -4.60
CA TYR A 154 -5.23 4.92 -3.61
C TYR A 154 -4.30 5.54 -2.56
N GLU A 155 -4.40 6.84 -2.33
CA GLU A 155 -3.75 7.51 -1.18
C GLU A 155 -4.78 7.83 -0.09
N ALA A 156 -4.55 7.33 1.13
CA ALA A 156 -5.35 7.66 2.30
C ALA A 156 -5.12 9.14 2.68
N SER A 157 -6.20 9.87 2.97
CA SER A 157 -6.10 11.22 3.52
C SER A 157 -5.50 11.17 4.93
N GLU A 158 -4.40 11.89 5.17
CA GLU A 158 -3.84 12.12 6.52
C GLU A 158 -4.80 12.89 7.44
N LYS A 159 -5.86 13.50 6.89
CA LYS A 159 -6.94 14.15 7.66
C LYS A 159 -8.10 13.19 7.89
N GLU A 160 -8.66 13.22 9.10
CA GLU A 160 -9.82 12.44 9.59
C GLU A 160 -11.14 12.64 8.81
N ASP A 161 -11.12 13.34 7.67
CA ASP A 161 -12.23 13.57 6.74
C ASP A 161 -12.90 12.29 6.17
N GLY A 162 -12.30 11.11 6.36
CA GLY A 162 -12.77 9.85 5.77
C GLY A 162 -12.71 9.84 4.23
N LYS A 163 -11.69 10.50 3.64
CA LYS A 163 -11.53 10.64 2.19
C LYS A 163 -10.33 9.86 1.65
N VAL A 164 -10.46 9.36 0.42
CA VAL A 164 -9.42 8.65 -0.33
C VAL A 164 -9.12 9.41 -1.62
N ARG A 165 -7.83 9.59 -1.93
CA ARG A 165 -7.35 10.22 -3.17
C ARG A 165 -7.15 9.18 -4.27
N PRO A 166 -7.82 9.30 -5.43
CA PRO A 166 -7.65 8.37 -6.55
C PRO A 166 -6.27 8.50 -7.23
N ARG A 167 -5.48 7.41 -7.15
CA ARG A 167 -4.12 7.18 -7.70
C ARG A 167 -4.05 6.74 -9.18
N GLU A 168 -5.17 6.34 -9.79
CA GLU A 168 -5.16 5.26 -10.79
C GLU A 168 -4.47 5.64 -12.11
N GLU A 169 -4.62 6.89 -12.55
CA GLU A 169 -3.94 7.38 -13.75
C GLU A 169 -2.42 7.52 -13.55
N GLN A 170 -1.99 7.85 -12.33
CA GLN A 170 -0.57 7.98 -11.98
C GLN A 170 0.10 6.60 -11.95
N ALA A 171 -0.52 5.64 -11.24
CA ALA A 171 -0.03 4.26 -11.14
C ALA A 171 0.14 3.60 -12.51
N LEU A 172 -0.90 3.62 -13.35
CA LEU A 172 -0.86 3.02 -14.70
C LEU A 172 0.18 3.69 -15.61
N THR A 173 0.25 5.03 -15.64
CA THR A 173 1.15 5.74 -16.56
C THR A 173 2.61 5.55 -16.17
N LEU A 174 2.93 5.55 -14.87
CA LEU A 174 4.28 5.23 -14.38
C LEU A 174 4.67 3.80 -14.74
N ALA A 175 3.80 2.81 -14.51
CA ALA A 175 4.07 1.41 -14.84
C ALA A 175 4.33 1.19 -16.35
N ILE A 176 3.57 1.86 -17.23
CA ILE A 176 3.81 1.85 -18.68
C ILE A 176 5.19 2.43 -19.02
N ARG A 177 5.57 3.58 -18.44
CA ARG A 177 6.89 4.20 -18.69
C ARG A 177 8.04 3.34 -18.17
N SER A 178 7.87 2.69 -17.02
CA SER A 178 8.93 1.87 -16.43
C SER A 178 9.23 0.58 -17.20
N VAL A 179 8.24 -0.05 -17.85
CA VAL A 179 8.50 -1.21 -18.76
C VAL A 179 9.01 -0.81 -20.14
N LEU A 180 8.77 0.43 -20.58
CA LEU A 180 9.38 0.97 -21.80
C LEU A 180 10.86 1.34 -21.56
N GLY A 181 11.16 1.94 -20.40
CA GLY A 181 12.48 2.42 -20.01
C GLY A 181 13.59 1.37 -20.10
N GLY A 182 14.83 1.83 -20.34
CA GLY A 182 16.01 0.97 -20.43
C GLY A 182 16.44 0.39 -19.07
N ALA A 183 17.73 0.02 -18.96
CA ALA A 183 18.34 -0.21 -17.65
C ALA A 183 18.20 1.06 -16.79
N PRO A 184 18.04 0.95 -15.46
CA PRO A 184 17.81 2.09 -14.58
C PRO A 184 18.96 3.10 -14.70
N THR A 185 18.59 4.37 -14.85
CA THR A 185 19.58 5.43 -15.05
C THR A 185 20.12 5.89 -13.70
N ARG A 186 21.44 5.80 -13.50
CA ARG A 186 22.06 5.97 -12.19
C ARG A 186 22.25 7.44 -11.80
N LEU A 187 21.60 7.85 -10.71
CA LEU A 187 21.69 9.17 -10.11
C LEU A 187 22.52 9.08 -8.83
N CYS A 188 23.61 9.84 -8.76
CA CYS A 188 24.58 9.80 -7.67
C CYS A 188 24.52 11.08 -6.84
N PHE A 189 23.94 11.00 -5.64
CA PHE A 189 23.84 12.13 -4.71
C PHE A 189 25.12 12.23 -3.86
N THR A 190 25.77 13.40 -3.83
CA THR A 190 26.98 13.58 -3.00
C THR A 190 26.65 13.60 -1.52
N ARG A 191 27.58 13.12 -0.70
CA ARG A 191 27.53 13.18 0.76
C ARG A 191 28.92 13.44 1.32
N GLY A 192 29.00 14.33 2.31
CA GLY A 192 30.22 14.62 3.10
C GLY A 192 30.28 16.05 3.61
N HIS A 193 29.54 16.96 2.98
CA HIS A 193 29.58 18.41 3.14
C HIS A 193 28.32 18.96 3.81
N GLY A 194 27.48 18.10 4.40
CA GLY A 194 26.21 18.47 5.00
C GLY A 194 25.07 18.67 4.00
N GLU A 195 25.14 18.01 2.84
CA GLU A 195 24.04 17.86 1.89
C GLU A 195 22.79 17.20 2.55
N ALA A 196 21.62 17.36 1.93
CA ALA A 196 20.41 16.66 2.34
C ALA A 196 20.49 15.16 1.99
N GLU A 197 20.02 14.29 2.89
CA GLU A 197 20.25 12.84 2.78
C GLU A 197 19.07 12.08 2.16
N LEU A 198 19.40 11.07 1.33
CA LEU A 198 18.44 10.17 0.67
C LEU A 198 17.60 9.30 1.62
N GLY A 199 18.02 9.17 2.89
CA GLY A 199 17.29 8.46 3.94
C GLY A 199 16.52 9.38 4.91
N ASP A 200 16.59 10.70 4.72
CA ASP A 200 15.88 11.66 5.57
C ASP A 200 14.43 11.81 5.08
N GLY A 201 13.49 11.38 5.92
CA GLY A 201 12.03 11.49 5.72
C GLY A 201 11.39 12.65 6.50
N THR A 202 12.16 13.65 6.91
CA THR A 202 11.61 14.93 7.39
C THR A 202 11.20 15.81 6.21
N SER A 203 10.42 16.86 6.47
CA SER A 203 9.95 17.81 5.44
C SER A 203 11.06 18.57 4.68
N ALA A 204 12.32 18.47 5.11
CA ALA A 204 13.50 19.00 4.42
C ALA A 204 14.43 17.92 3.84
N GLY A 205 14.12 16.64 4.06
CA GLY A 205 14.85 15.48 3.57
C GLY A 205 14.52 15.11 2.12
N LEU A 206 15.17 14.05 1.61
CA LEU A 206 15.07 13.62 0.22
C LEU A 206 14.39 12.24 0.03
N PHE A 207 13.90 11.59 1.10
CA PHE A 207 13.30 10.24 0.99
C PHE A 207 12.12 10.18 0.01
N PHE A 208 11.26 11.21 -0.02
CA PHE A 208 10.15 11.28 -0.98
C PHE A 208 10.65 11.49 -2.43
N LEU A 209 11.64 12.37 -2.65
CA LEU A 209 12.27 12.56 -3.96
C LEU A 209 12.96 11.28 -4.46
N LYS A 210 13.67 10.56 -3.57
CA LYS A 210 14.22 9.23 -3.86
C LYS A 210 13.13 8.27 -4.33
N SER A 211 12.02 8.22 -3.60
CA SER A 211 10.88 7.33 -3.90
C SER A 211 10.22 7.63 -5.25
N ILE A 212 10.11 8.91 -5.65
CA ILE A 212 9.66 9.31 -7.00
C ILE A 212 10.65 8.80 -8.06
N LEU A 213 11.94 9.09 -7.87
CA LEU A 213 12.98 8.74 -8.84
C LEU A 213 13.13 7.22 -9.03
N GLU A 214 13.02 6.43 -7.96
CA GLU A 214 13.03 4.97 -8.07
C GLU A 214 11.79 4.45 -8.82
N LYS A 215 10.60 5.07 -8.64
CA LYS A 215 9.39 4.76 -9.44
C LYS A 215 9.51 5.18 -10.92
N ASP A 216 10.28 6.22 -11.24
CA ASP A 216 10.64 6.66 -12.61
C ASP A 216 11.82 5.87 -13.25
N ASN A 217 12.14 4.68 -12.74
CA ASN A 217 13.21 3.79 -13.24
C ASN A 217 14.60 4.47 -13.24
N TYR A 218 14.96 5.13 -12.14
CA TYR A 218 16.33 5.57 -11.84
C TYR A 218 16.92 4.72 -10.70
N GLU A 219 18.23 4.44 -10.75
CA GLU A 219 18.97 3.87 -9.62
C GLU A 219 19.52 5.04 -8.78
N VAL A 220 18.98 5.25 -7.58
CA VAL A 220 19.33 6.40 -6.74
C VAL A 220 20.31 5.99 -5.64
N VAL A 221 21.56 6.43 -5.76
CA VAL A 221 22.65 6.08 -4.83
C VAL A 221 23.28 7.30 -4.18
N SER A 222 23.78 7.14 -2.97
CA SER A 222 24.68 8.13 -2.35
C SER A 222 26.13 7.79 -2.67
N VAL A 223 26.94 8.82 -2.94
CA VAL A 223 28.39 8.72 -3.17
C VAL A 223 29.10 9.63 -2.18
N GLU A 224 29.88 9.03 -1.29
CA GLU A 224 30.77 9.72 -0.35
C GLU A 224 32.21 9.69 -0.93
N PRO A 225 32.71 10.79 -1.53
CA PRO A 225 33.92 10.74 -2.35
C PRO A 225 35.20 10.43 -1.56
N THR A 226 35.20 10.70 -0.25
CA THR A 226 36.29 10.40 0.70
C THR A 226 36.48 8.90 0.99
N THR A 227 35.74 8.02 0.33
CA THR A 227 35.86 6.56 0.47
C THR A 227 37.24 6.07 -0.01
N LEU A 228 38.07 5.63 0.94
CA LEU A 228 39.44 5.12 0.72
C LEU A 228 39.53 4.14 -0.47
N GLY A 229 40.20 4.59 -1.54
CA GLY A 229 40.46 3.80 -2.76
C GLY A 229 39.70 4.24 -4.02
N ALA A 230 38.74 5.17 -3.91
CA ALA A 230 37.95 5.64 -5.04
C ALA A 230 38.71 6.65 -5.93
N LEU A 231 39.51 6.17 -6.89
CA LEU A 231 40.19 7.03 -7.88
C LEU A 231 39.22 7.75 -8.86
N GLU A 232 38.00 7.22 -9.03
CA GLU A 232 36.97 7.76 -9.91
C GLU A 232 35.58 7.63 -9.25
N PRO A 233 35.25 8.41 -8.20
CA PRO A 233 34.05 8.17 -7.38
C PRO A 233 32.73 8.32 -8.14
N TYR A 234 32.70 9.09 -9.23
CA TYR A 234 31.52 9.31 -10.07
C TYR A 234 31.41 8.34 -11.26
N LYS A 235 32.20 7.26 -11.29
CA LYS A 235 32.21 6.30 -12.40
C LYS A 235 30.88 5.54 -12.50
N GLY A 236 30.26 5.59 -13.68
CA GLY A 236 28.96 4.96 -13.94
C GLY A 236 27.76 5.77 -13.43
N CYS A 237 27.97 6.97 -12.87
CA CYS A 237 26.89 7.93 -12.65
C CYS A 237 26.48 8.55 -13.99
N ALA A 238 25.18 8.62 -14.28
CA ALA A 238 24.65 9.34 -15.45
C ALA A 238 24.41 10.82 -15.11
N VAL A 239 23.97 11.09 -13.87
CA VAL A 239 23.89 12.44 -13.31
C VAL A 239 24.44 12.41 -11.88
N VAL A 240 25.24 13.42 -11.51
CA VAL A 240 25.63 13.68 -10.11
C VAL A 240 24.73 14.79 -9.55
N VAL A 241 24.25 14.63 -8.32
CA VAL A 241 23.37 15.60 -7.66
C VAL A 241 24.03 16.12 -6.39
N VAL A 242 24.25 17.43 -6.33
CA VAL A 242 24.83 18.12 -5.17
C VAL A 242 23.72 18.85 -4.42
N ALA A 243 23.20 18.20 -3.38
CA ALA A 243 21.94 18.55 -2.73
C ALA A 243 22.10 19.48 -1.52
N GLY A 244 22.47 20.75 -1.75
CA GLY A 244 22.53 21.76 -0.70
C GLY A 244 23.65 21.58 0.33
N PRO A 245 24.93 21.51 -0.09
CA PRO A 245 26.08 21.44 0.82
C PRO A 245 26.13 22.65 1.76
N ARG A 246 26.64 22.41 2.97
CA ARG A 246 26.78 23.39 4.06
C ARG A 246 28.24 23.66 4.45
N GLY A 247 29.18 23.06 3.73
CA GLY A 247 30.62 23.34 3.83
C GLY A 247 31.28 23.24 2.45
N ALA A 248 32.53 23.69 2.35
CA ALA A 248 33.29 23.65 1.10
C ALA A 248 33.73 22.22 0.73
N PHE A 249 33.69 21.91 -0.57
CA PHE A 249 34.35 20.73 -1.13
C PHE A 249 35.88 20.93 -1.13
N PRO A 250 36.68 19.91 -0.82
CA PRO A 250 38.14 20.01 -0.92
C PRO A 250 38.59 20.05 -2.40
N PRO A 251 39.75 20.66 -2.72
CA PRO A 251 40.20 20.85 -4.11
C PRO A 251 40.41 19.56 -4.93
N GLU A 252 40.57 18.42 -4.27
CA GLU A 252 40.64 17.10 -4.92
C GLU A 252 39.26 16.66 -5.45
N GLU A 253 38.21 16.86 -4.64
CA GLU A 253 36.81 16.56 -5.01
C GLU A 253 36.26 17.57 -6.02
N GLU A 254 36.62 18.87 -5.91
CA GLU A 254 36.41 19.85 -6.98
C GLU A 254 36.93 19.30 -8.32
N ASN A 255 38.13 18.72 -8.31
CA ASN A 255 38.80 18.26 -9.51
C ASN A 255 38.22 16.94 -10.04
N TRP A 256 37.80 16.00 -9.18
CA TRP A 256 37.07 14.79 -9.60
C TRP A 256 35.74 15.14 -10.27
N LEU A 257 34.94 16.02 -9.66
CA LEU A 257 33.62 16.40 -10.19
C LEU A 257 33.76 17.20 -11.50
N ARG A 258 34.75 18.10 -11.57
CA ARG A 258 35.12 18.81 -12.80
C ARG A 258 35.61 17.84 -13.90
N THR A 259 36.38 16.82 -13.57
CA THR A 259 36.87 15.82 -14.54
C THR A 259 35.71 14.99 -15.10
N TYR A 260 34.83 14.49 -14.22
CA TYR A 260 33.60 13.79 -14.61
C TYR A 260 32.74 14.63 -15.58
N LEU A 261 32.49 15.90 -15.27
CA LEU A 261 31.76 16.81 -16.17
C LEU A 261 32.49 17.02 -17.50
N MET A 262 33.79 17.30 -17.48
CA MET A 262 34.55 17.56 -18.70
C MET A 262 34.72 16.33 -19.62
N THR A 263 34.56 15.11 -19.10
CA THR A 263 34.61 13.86 -19.89
C THR A 263 33.26 13.43 -20.51
N GLY A 264 32.15 14.09 -20.15
CA GLY A 264 30.83 13.76 -20.69
C GLY A 264 29.68 13.73 -19.67
N GLY A 265 30.00 13.76 -18.37
CA GLY A 265 29.01 13.67 -17.30
C GLY A 265 28.03 14.85 -17.22
N SER A 266 26.87 14.60 -16.60
CA SER A 266 25.86 15.62 -16.27
C SER A 266 25.77 15.86 -14.76
N ALA A 267 25.39 17.05 -14.31
CA ALA A 267 25.11 17.31 -12.89
C ALA A 267 23.99 18.34 -12.60
N LEU A 268 23.29 18.10 -11.48
CA LEU A 268 22.37 19.04 -10.85
C LEU A 268 23.03 19.61 -9.58
N PHE A 269 23.14 20.94 -9.51
CA PHE A 269 23.69 21.64 -8.35
C PHE A 269 22.60 22.49 -7.68
N ALA A 270 22.20 22.15 -6.46
CA ALA A 270 21.22 22.92 -5.68
C ALA A 270 21.94 23.73 -4.60
N LEU A 271 22.51 24.87 -4.99
CA LEU A 271 23.49 25.64 -4.21
C LEU A 271 22.83 26.88 -3.60
N GLY A 272 22.18 26.69 -2.47
CA GLY A 272 21.75 27.81 -1.62
C GLY A 272 22.92 28.65 -1.09
N PRO A 273 22.64 29.84 -0.55
CA PRO A 273 23.60 30.60 0.22
C PRO A 273 23.92 29.85 1.51
N VAL A 274 25.20 29.66 1.83
CA VAL A 274 25.68 29.02 3.07
C VAL A 274 26.00 30.11 4.10
N PRO A 275 25.20 30.32 5.16
CA PRO A 275 25.46 31.38 6.13
C PRO A 275 26.65 31.06 7.02
N ALA A 276 27.59 32.00 7.13
CA ALA A 276 28.77 31.89 7.99
C ALA A 276 29.00 33.20 8.76
N PRO A 277 29.77 33.19 9.88
CA PRO A 277 30.11 34.41 10.61
C PRO A 277 30.80 35.43 9.69
N GLY A 278 30.18 36.60 9.50
CA GLY A 278 30.70 37.66 8.63
C GLY A 278 30.34 37.54 7.14
N GLY A 279 29.43 36.65 6.73
CA GLY A 279 28.90 36.65 5.36
C GLY A 279 28.33 35.32 4.87
N LEU A 280 28.63 34.99 3.60
CA LEU A 280 28.30 33.72 2.99
C LEU A 280 29.57 32.96 2.62
N GLU A 281 29.61 31.66 2.92
CA GLU A 281 30.76 30.79 2.64
C GLU A 281 30.75 30.31 1.18
N LYS A 282 31.95 30.05 0.64
CA LYS A 282 32.13 29.55 -0.73
C LYS A 282 32.26 28.03 -0.73
N THR A 283 31.66 27.40 -1.73
CA THR A 283 31.51 25.93 -1.75
C THR A 283 32.66 25.20 -2.44
N GLY A 284 33.58 25.90 -3.12
CA GLY A 284 34.61 25.35 -4.01
C GLY A 284 34.06 25.06 -5.42
N LEU A 285 32.78 24.70 -5.49
CA LEU A 285 32.03 24.38 -6.71
C LEU A 285 31.94 25.56 -7.69
N GLU A 286 32.25 26.78 -7.27
CA GLU A 286 32.42 27.96 -8.14
C GLU A 286 33.40 27.68 -9.31
N ARG A 287 34.42 26.83 -9.11
CA ARG A 287 35.36 26.37 -10.15
C ARG A 287 34.83 25.25 -11.04
N VAL A 288 33.88 24.47 -10.53
CA VAL A 288 33.27 23.34 -11.23
C VAL A 288 32.22 23.83 -12.23
N VAL A 289 31.46 24.88 -11.90
CA VAL A 289 30.43 25.47 -12.77
C VAL A 289 30.95 26.56 -13.73
N ALA A 290 32.10 27.19 -13.47
CA ALA A 290 32.67 28.23 -14.35
C ALA A 290 32.86 27.79 -15.82
N PRO A 291 33.32 26.55 -16.15
CA PRO A 291 33.39 26.05 -17.53
C PRO A 291 32.02 25.95 -18.25
N PHE A 292 30.91 26.06 -17.52
CA PHE A 292 29.56 26.05 -18.06
C PHE A 292 28.99 27.47 -18.26
N GLY A 293 29.81 28.51 -18.06
CA GLY A 293 29.41 29.91 -18.22
C GLY A 293 28.60 30.46 -17.04
N ILE A 294 28.59 29.74 -15.90
CA ILE A 294 27.82 30.09 -14.71
C ILE A 294 28.77 30.51 -13.58
N GLY A 295 28.53 31.68 -12.99
CA GLY A 295 29.13 32.10 -11.73
C GLY A 295 28.11 32.09 -10.59
N LEU A 296 28.53 31.76 -9.38
CA LEU A 296 27.71 31.82 -8.17
C LEU A 296 27.95 33.17 -7.47
N GLY A 297 26.90 33.92 -7.16
CA GLY A 297 26.99 35.22 -6.49
C GLY A 297 26.97 35.09 -4.96
N ASP A 298 27.74 35.93 -4.27
CA ASP A 298 27.95 35.84 -2.81
C ASP A 298 26.96 36.72 -2.01
N VAL A 299 25.67 36.67 -2.35
CA VAL A 299 24.58 37.39 -1.64
C VAL A 299 23.32 36.53 -1.51
N LEU A 300 22.50 36.79 -0.49
CA LEU A 300 21.11 36.33 -0.42
C LEU A 300 20.24 37.26 -1.28
N VAL A 301 19.37 36.71 -2.11
CA VAL A 301 18.33 37.46 -2.83
C VAL A 301 17.15 37.73 -1.89
N VAL A 302 16.78 39.01 -1.77
CA VAL A 302 15.60 39.49 -1.06
C VAL A 302 14.63 40.09 -2.08
N GLU A 303 13.44 39.50 -2.22
CA GLU A 303 12.37 40.00 -3.08
C GLU A 303 11.54 41.09 -2.39
N ARG A 304 11.08 42.07 -3.17
CA ARG A 304 10.27 43.21 -2.70
C ARG A 304 8.93 43.36 -3.44
N ALA A 305 8.82 42.83 -4.66
CA ALA A 305 7.58 42.91 -5.43
C ALA A 305 6.44 42.18 -4.69
N ALA A 306 5.38 42.91 -4.34
CA ALA A 306 4.34 42.45 -3.41
C ALA A 306 3.42 41.33 -3.98
N ASP A 307 3.49 41.08 -5.28
CA ASP A 307 2.86 39.94 -5.97
C ASP A 307 3.72 38.66 -5.95
N ARG A 308 5.04 38.79 -5.72
CA ARG A 308 6.01 37.69 -5.73
C ARG A 308 6.52 37.30 -4.34
N ALA A 309 6.80 38.26 -3.46
CA ALA A 309 7.23 37.98 -2.10
C ALA A 309 6.08 37.41 -1.25
N LEU A 310 6.32 36.34 -0.49
CA LEU A 310 5.33 35.86 0.48
C LEU A 310 5.27 36.78 1.71
N PRO A 311 4.08 37.02 2.29
CA PRO A 311 3.94 37.63 3.61
C PRO A 311 4.82 36.95 4.67
N ASP A 312 5.28 37.74 5.64
CA ASP A 312 6.07 37.30 6.81
C ASP A 312 7.36 36.52 6.49
N SER A 313 7.79 36.54 5.22
CA SER A 313 9.03 35.89 4.75
C SER A 313 10.24 36.82 4.71
N TYR A 314 10.07 38.11 5.01
CA TYR A 314 11.08 39.16 4.87
C TYR A 314 11.68 39.25 3.45
N GLY A 315 10.95 38.81 2.42
CA GLY A 315 11.44 38.74 1.03
C GLY A 315 12.33 37.53 0.74
N ALA A 316 12.60 36.67 1.73
CA ALA A 316 13.45 35.47 1.58
C ALA A 316 12.68 34.22 1.08
N ARG A 317 11.36 34.30 0.91
CA ARG A 317 10.52 33.29 0.23
C ARG A 317 9.68 33.99 -0.85
N PHE A 318 9.85 33.62 -2.11
CA PHE A 318 9.23 34.33 -3.22
C PHE A 318 8.98 33.45 -4.45
N PHE A 319 7.96 33.83 -5.23
CA PHE A 319 7.68 33.26 -6.53
C PHE A 319 8.63 33.80 -7.60
N VAL A 320 9.14 32.92 -8.45
CA VAL A 320 10.10 33.26 -9.51
C VAL A 320 9.50 33.05 -10.89
N GLU A 321 9.94 33.85 -11.86
CA GLU A 321 9.43 33.84 -13.22
C GLU A 321 10.25 32.86 -14.06
N ALA A 322 9.60 31.80 -14.54
CA ALA A 322 10.21 30.80 -15.41
C ALA A 322 10.41 31.36 -16.83
N ARG A 323 11.61 31.15 -17.39
CA ARG A 323 12.02 31.61 -18.72
C ARG A 323 12.05 30.42 -19.69
N PRO A 324 11.76 30.59 -21.00
CA PRO A 324 11.59 29.45 -21.91
C PRO A 324 12.86 28.61 -22.13
N HIS A 325 12.82 27.36 -21.68
CA HIS A 325 13.84 26.32 -21.90
C HIS A 325 13.15 24.94 -21.91
N ALA A 326 13.89 23.87 -22.24
CA ALA A 326 13.38 22.49 -22.12
C ALA A 326 13.01 22.15 -20.66
N VAL A 327 13.91 22.46 -19.71
CA VAL A 327 13.75 22.23 -18.26
C VAL A 327 12.56 22.99 -17.65
N THR A 328 12.06 24.04 -18.31
CA THR A 328 10.96 24.89 -17.83
C THR A 328 9.70 24.78 -18.70
N ALA A 329 9.63 23.75 -19.56
CA ALA A 329 8.56 23.56 -20.53
C ALA A 329 7.15 23.46 -19.92
N ALA A 330 7.02 22.93 -18.70
CA ALA A 330 5.77 22.86 -17.94
C ALA A 330 5.48 24.12 -17.09
N LEU A 331 6.45 25.03 -16.95
CA LEU A 331 6.41 26.21 -16.06
C LEU A 331 6.14 27.52 -16.80
N VAL A 332 6.14 27.49 -18.14
CA VAL A 332 5.80 28.61 -19.02
C VAL A 332 4.43 28.37 -19.64
N LYS A 333 3.57 29.40 -19.66
CA LYS A 333 2.21 29.30 -20.21
C LYS A 333 2.24 28.95 -21.70
N ARG A 334 1.47 27.93 -22.08
CA ARG A 334 1.36 27.42 -23.47
C ARG A 334 -0.09 27.33 -23.96
N ASP A 335 -1.01 26.94 -23.07
CA ASP A 335 -2.44 26.78 -23.33
C ASP A 335 -3.26 27.69 -22.38
N ASP A 336 -4.59 27.55 -22.39
CA ASP A 336 -5.52 28.31 -21.53
C ASP A 336 -5.36 28.02 -20.01
N ARG A 337 -4.61 26.99 -19.63
CA ARG A 337 -4.33 26.67 -18.21
C ARG A 337 -3.17 27.51 -17.67
N GLU A 338 -3.32 28.02 -16.45
CA GLU A 338 -2.26 28.76 -15.76
C GLU A 338 -1.11 27.82 -15.36
N PRO A 339 0.16 28.18 -15.61
CA PRO A 339 1.30 27.37 -15.21
C PRO A 339 1.48 27.36 -13.69
N PRO A 340 2.00 26.26 -13.12
CA PRO A 340 2.25 26.16 -11.69
C PRO A 340 3.43 27.04 -11.26
N ARG A 341 3.26 27.80 -10.17
CA ARG A 341 4.26 28.79 -9.75
C ARG A 341 5.42 28.13 -9.03
N VAL A 342 6.65 28.58 -9.34
CA VAL A 342 7.87 28.13 -8.67
C VAL A 342 8.08 28.99 -7.42
N LEU A 343 7.88 28.43 -6.24
CA LEU A 343 8.27 29.06 -4.97
C LEU A 343 9.74 28.71 -4.66
N ILE A 344 10.55 29.71 -4.33
CA ILE A 344 11.93 29.51 -3.87
C ILE A 344 12.12 30.17 -2.50
N GLN A 345 12.91 29.53 -1.64
CA GLN A 345 13.30 30.03 -0.32
C GLN A 345 14.83 30.06 -0.17
N LEU A 346 15.38 31.17 0.32
CA LEU A 346 16.82 31.38 0.53
C LEU A 346 17.63 31.11 -0.76
N ALA A 347 17.52 32.01 -1.73
CA ALA A 347 18.25 31.94 -3.00
C ALA A 347 19.53 32.80 -3.00
N ARG A 348 20.62 32.29 -3.59
CA ARG A 348 21.76 33.10 -4.05
C ARG A 348 21.62 33.37 -5.55
N PRO A 349 22.07 34.52 -6.08
CA PRO A 349 21.97 34.79 -7.51
C PRO A 349 23.05 34.03 -8.29
N LEU A 350 22.72 33.73 -9.54
CA LEU A 350 23.60 33.16 -10.54
C LEU A 350 23.94 34.24 -11.58
N THR A 351 25.14 34.17 -12.15
CA THR A 351 25.66 35.17 -13.08
C THR A 351 26.21 34.52 -14.34
N HIS A 352 26.11 35.21 -15.48
CA HIS A 352 26.82 34.81 -16.69
C HIS A 352 28.32 35.08 -16.51
N ARG A 353 29.14 34.05 -16.65
CA ARG A 353 30.60 34.10 -16.50
C ARG A 353 31.28 33.67 -17.82
N PRO A 354 31.32 34.55 -18.84
CA PRO A 354 31.93 34.23 -20.13
C PRO A 354 33.46 34.21 -20.03
N GLU A 355 34.03 33.00 -19.95
CA GLU A 355 35.48 32.76 -20.05
C GLU A 355 35.83 32.02 -21.36
N PRO A 356 37.05 32.16 -21.91
CA PRO A 356 37.43 31.48 -23.15
C PRO A 356 37.26 29.96 -23.06
N GLY A 357 36.39 29.39 -23.90
CA GLY A 357 36.07 27.96 -23.92
C GLY A 357 34.99 27.51 -22.93
N ALA A 358 34.36 28.44 -22.19
CA ALA A 358 33.12 28.17 -21.46
C ALA A 358 31.93 27.98 -22.43
N ALA A 359 30.90 27.24 -22.00
CA ALA A 359 29.63 27.17 -22.74
C ALA A 359 28.73 28.37 -22.44
N GLN A 360 27.74 28.60 -23.32
CA GLN A 360 26.70 29.61 -23.09
C GLN A 360 25.68 29.08 -22.07
N ALA A 361 25.55 29.78 -20.95
CA ALA A 361 24.50 29.50 -19.98
C ALA A 361 23.15 30.14 -20.40
N ILE A 362 22.05 29.49 -20.04
CA ILE A 362 20.68 29.87 -20.33
C ILE A 362 19.93 30.08 -19.01
N GLU A 363 19.14 31.14 -18.94
CA GLU A 363 18.35 31.52 -17.75
C GLU A 363 17.09 30.64 -17.67
N LEU A 364 16.87 29.99 -16.52
CA LEU A 364 15.68 29.16 -16.28
C LEU A 364 14.63 29.90 -15.43
N ALA A 365 15.06 30.61 -14.39
CA ALA A 365 14.15 31.33 -13.50
C ALA A 365 14.79 32.62 -12.95
N VAL A 366 13.98 33.68 -12.80
CA VAL A 366 14.42 35.01 -12.37
C VAL A 366 13.55 35.63 -11.27
N SER A 367 14.16 36.48 -10.43
CA SER A 367 13.44 37.36 -9.49
C SER A 367 12.78 38.54 -10.20
N SER A 368 12.03 39.38 -9.48
CA SER A 368 11.62 40.70 -9.97
C SER A 368 12.82 41.67 -10.11
N PRO A 369 12.66 42.78 -10.85
CA PRO A 369 13.59 43.91 -10.84
C PRO A 369 13.67 44.69 -9.50
N GLU A 370 12.70 44.54 -8.61
CA GLU A 370 12.69 45.20 -7.29
C GLU A 370 13.55 44.48 -6.25
N ALA A 371 13.91 43.21 -6.53
CA ALA A 371 14.77 42.41 -5.66
C ALA A 371 16.16 43.03 -5.47
N PHE A 372 16.80 42.72 -4.34
CA PHE A 372 18.16 43.17 -4.04
C PHE A 372 18.99 42.09 -3.34
N GLY A 373 20.32 42.23 -3.42
CA GLY A 373 21.27 41.32 -2.80
C GLY A 373 21.71 41.78 -1.42
N LEU A 374 21.64 40.89 -0.43
CA LEU A 374 22.09 41.10 0.95
C LEU A 374 23.36 40.27 1.23
N THR A 375 24.41 40.91 1.75
CA THR A 375 25.72 40.30 2.04
C THR A 375 25.87 39.74 3.46
N LEU A 376 25.15 40.32 4.43
CA LEU A 376 25.25 39.99 5.86
C LEU A 376 23.86 39.70 6.43
N LEU A 377 23.78 38.68 7.28
CA LEU A 377 22.54 38.22 7.93
C LEU A 377 22.47 38.61 9.43
N ASP A 378 23.49 39.34 9.91
CA ASP A 378 23.57 39.77 11.30
C ASP A 378 22.38 40.69 11.64
N GLY A 379 21.71 40.40 12.76
CA GLY A 379 20.49 41.11 13.17
C GLY A 379 19.21 40.68 12.46
N ALA A 380 19.21 39.68 11.56
CA ALA A 380 17.98 39.22 10.89
C ALA A 380 16.87 38.76 11.87
N ALA A 381 17.25 38.29 13.06
CA ALA A 381 16.32 37.90 14.12
C ALA A 381 15.51 39.07 14.73
N THR A 382 15.89 40.33 14.49
CA THR A 382 15.15 41.51 14.99
C THR A 382 14.34 42.24 13.91
N TRP A 383 14.28 41.70 12.69
CA TRP A 383 13.50 42.28 11.60
C TRP A 383 11.99 42.21 11.91
N THR A 384 11.30 43.34 11.80
CA THR A 384 9.84 43.45 11.93
C THR A 384 9.14 43.69 10.58
N LYS A 385 9.91 43.93 9.52
CA LYS A 385 9.49 44.13 8.12
C LYS A 385 10.61 43.68 7.19
N THR A 386 10.31 43.42 5.91
CA THR A 386 11.31 43.19 4.85
C THR A 386 12.39 44.28 4.90
N PRO A 387 13.70 43.94 4.91
CA PRO A 387 14.76 44.93 5.03
C PRO A 387 14.81 45.89 3.83
N GLU A 388 15.30 47.10 4.06
CA GLU A 388 15.50 48.08 2.99
C GLU A 388 16.82 47.88 2.26
N LYS A 389 16.83 48.20 0.96
CA LYS A 389 17.98 48.09 0.08
C LYS A 389 18.99 49.20 0.39
N GLN A 390 20.15 48.83 0.91
CA GLN A 390 21.21 49.80 1.24
C GLN A 390 21.90 50.33 -0.03
N PRO A 391 22.44 51.56 -0.04
CA PRO A 391 23.26 52.08 -1.13
C PRO A 391 24.42 51.13 -1.46
N GLY A 392 24.60 50.81 -2.74
CA GLY A 392 25.61 49.85 -3.20
C GLY A 392 25.20 48.37 -3.16
N SER A 393 24.03 48.02 -2.60
CA SER A 393 23.49 46.65 -2.68
C SER A 393 23.24 46.23 -4.13
N ALA A 394 23.54 44.96 -4.46
CA ALA A 394 23.24 44.40 -5.78
C ALA A 394 21.74 44.52 -6.11
N SER A 395 21.42 44.66 -7.39
CA SER A 395 20.06 44.90 -7.88
C SER A 395 19.58 43.77 -8.77
N GLY A 396 18.30 43.41 -8.65
CA GLY A 396 17.64 42.48 -9.57
C GLY A 396 17.36 43.09 -10.96
N PRO A 397 16.77 42.30 -11.88
CA PRO A 397 16.37 40.91 -11.68
C PRO A 397 17.58 39.97 -11.61
N PHE A 398 17.54 39.02 -10.67
CA PHE A 398 18.57 38.01 -10.50
C PHE A 398 18.16 36.70 -11.15
N ASN A 399 19.09 36.07 -11.88
CA ASN A 399 18.95 34.67 -12.25
C ASN A 399 19.09 33.81 -10.99
N VAL A 400 18.13 32.91 -10.75
CA VAL A 400 18.12 31.99 -9.58
C VAL A 400 18.07 30.52 -9.99
N ALA A 401 17.90 30.25 -11.29
CA ALA A 401 18.19 28.95 -11.89
C ALA A 401 18.76 29.15 -13.30
N MET A 402 19.78 28.37 -13.68
CA MET A 402 20.44 28.42 -14.99
C MET A 402 20.81 27.01 -15.49
N ALA A 403 20.76 26.80 -16.80
CA ALA A 403 21.20 25.57 -17.47
C ALA A 403 22.35 25.87 -18.44
N SER A 404 23.12 24.84 -18.80
CA SER A 404 24.20 24.95 -19.80
C SER A 404 24.51 23.58 -20.40
N GLU A 405 24.76 23.52 -21.72
CA GLU A 405 25.24 22.33 -22.43
C GLU A 405 26.54 22.66 -23.17
N ARG A 406 27.58 21.86 -22.95
CA ARG A 406 28.85 21.92 -23.69
C ARG A 406 28.75 21.10 -24.99
N PRO A 407 29.62 21.33 -25.99
CA PRO A 407 29.73 20.44 -27.16
C PRO A 407 30.00 18.98 -26.77
N LYS A 408 29.58 18.04 -27.62
CA LYS A 408 29.73 16.59 -27.38
C LYS A 408 31.20 16.19 -27.15
N ALA A 409 31.45 15.50 -26.03
CA ALA A 409 32.80 15.01 -25.69
C ALA A 409 33.28 13.88 -26.61
N SER A 410 32.37 13.15 -27.26
CA SER A 410 32.67 12.19 -28.34
C SER A 410 31.57 12.19 -29.41
N PRO A 411 31.86 11.80 -30.67
CA PRO A 411 30.87 11.82 -31.76
C PRO A 411 29.64 10.92 -31.52
N GLY A 412 29.81 9.84 -30.76
CA GLY A 412 28.74 8.88 -30.43
C GLY A 412 27.90 9.24 -29.20
N ALA A 413 28.24 10.29 -28.46
CA ALA A 413 27.45 10.71 -27.30
C ALA A 413 26.07 11.24 -27.72
N ALA A 414 25.03 10.97 -26.93
CA ALA A 414 23.68 11.46 -27.22
C ALA A 414 23.60 13.00 -27.18
N HIS A 415 24.23 13.60 -26.16
CA HIS A 415 24.36 15.04 -25.91
C HIS A 415 25.79 15.35 -25.44
N GLY A 416 26.12 16.62 -25.21
CA GLY A 416 27.36 16.99 -24.50
C GLY A 416 27.15 17.14 -22.99
N PRO A 417 28.22 17.41 -22.22
CA PRO A 417 28.11 17.66 -20.78
C PRO A 417 27.02 18.68 -20.46
N ARG A 418 26.09 18.36 -19.56
CA ARG A 418 25.02 19.25 -19.13
C ARG A 418 25.11 19.59 -17.65
N VAL A 419 24.84 20.84 -17.33
CA VAL A 419 24.72 21.31 -15.95
C VAL A 419 23.43 22.11 -15.78
N VAL A 420 22.73 21.85 -14.68
CA VAL A 420 21.72 22.77 -14.15
C VAL A 420 22.18 23.23 -12.76
N VAL A 421 22.16 24.55 -12.54
CA VAL A 421 22.42 25.16 -11.24
C VAL A 421 21.15 25.84 -10.77
N LEU A 422 20.69 25.48 -9.58
CA LEU A 422 19.61 26.12 -8.84
C LEU A 422 20.25 26.87 -7.67
N GLY A 423 20.00 28.17 -7.55
CA GLY A 423 20.57 29.03 -6.51
C GLY A 423 19.99 28.82 -5.11
N ALA A 424 19.18 27.79 -4.91
CA ALA A 424 18.58 27.42 -3.63
C ALA A 424 18.57 25.90 -3.50
N SER A 425 18.84 25.40 -2.28
CA SER A 425 18.72 23.98 -1.94
C SER A 425 17.30 23.58 -1.55
N THR A 426 16.53 24.52 -1.04
CA THR A 426 15.16 24.34 -0.51
C THR A 426 14.15 23.82 -1.54
N VAL A 427 14.44 23.95 -2.83
CA VAL A 427 13.65 23.38 -3.94
C VAL A 427 13.62 21.85 -3.90
N LEU A 428 14.61 21.19 -3.30
CA LEU A 428 14.70 19.73 -3.16
C LEU A 428 13.91 19.16 -1.97
N HIS A 429 13.39 20.02 -1.07
CA HIS A 429 12.67 19.57 0.13
C HIS A 429 11.36 18.86 -0.21
N GLU A 430 11.03 17.77 0.51
CA GLU A 430 9.79 16.99 0.36
C GLU A 430 8.53 17.86 0.25
N SER A 431 8.42 18.94 1.03
CA SER A 431 7.23 19.82 1.05
C SER A 431 6.78 20.25 -0.34
N ASN A 432 7.72 20.50 -1.26
CA ASN A 432 7.43 21.01 -2.61
C ASN A 432 6.80 19.94 -3.52
N PHE A 433 7.04 18.67 -3.24
CA PHE A 433 6.55 17.52 -4.02
C PHE A 433 5.16 17.06 -3.56
N ARG A 434 4.74 17.49 -2.36
CA ARG A 434 3.42 17.23 -1.77
C ARG A 434 2.41 18.36 -1.99
N GLU A 435 2.85 19.45 -2.64
CA GLU A 435 2.02 20.62 -2.93
C GLU A 435 0.95 20.36 -3.99
N THR A 436 -0.12 21.16 -3.92
CA THR A 436 -1.14 21.18 -4.98
C THR A 436 -0.59 21.76 -6.28
N TRP A 437 -1.17 21.38 -7.43
CA TRP A 437 -0.65 21.72 -8.77
C TRP A 437 -0.14 23.16 -8.88
N GLY A 438 -0.95 24.16 -8.52
CA GLY A 438 -0.60 25.58 -8.66
C GLY A 438 0.64 26.07 -7.87
N LEU A 439 1.13 25.30 -6.89
CA LEU A 439 2.35 25.57 -6.11
C LEU A 439 3.48 24.55 -6.38
N ARG A 440 3.21 23.47 -7.13
CA ARG A 440 4.17 22.38 -7.39
C ARG A 440 5.28 22.74 -8.40
N GLY A 441 5.40 24.00 -8.81
CA GLY A 441 6.40 24.45 -9.80
C GLY A 441 7.86 24.19 -9.37
N ALA A 442 8.15 24.18 -8.07
CA ALA A 442 9.50 23.85 -7.57
C ALA A 442 9.86 22.37 -7.76
N ALA A 443 8.93 21.44 -7.50
CA ALA A 443 9.13 20.02 -7.77
C ALA A 443 9.31 19.77 -9.29
N LEU A 444 8.40 20.31 -10.10
CA LEU A 444 8.45 20.19 -11.58
C LEU A 444 9.75 20.74 -12.17
N LEU A 445 10.34 21.80 -11.58
CA LEU A 445 11.65 22.32 -11.97
C LEU A 445 12.77 21.31 -11.70
N VAL A 446 12.78 20.65 -10.55
CA VAL A 446 13.77 19.63 -10.17
C VAL A 446 13.61 18.37 -11.01
N GLU A 447 12.37 17.87 -11.13
CA GLU A 447 11.96 16.71 -11.92
C GLU A 447 12.36 16.88 -13.41
N SER A 448 12.05 18.03 -14.01
CA SER A 448 12.43 18.36 -15.39
C SER A 448 13.95 18.57 -15.56
N SER A 449 14.64 19.07 -14.53
CA SER A 449 16.10 19.21 -14.54
C SER A 449 16.79 17.86 -14.58
N LEU A 450 16.43 16.94 -13.69
CA LEU A 450 17.00 15.59 -13.61
C LEU A 450 16.74 14.80 -14.90
N SER A 451 15.52 14.88 -15.43
CA SER A 451 15.15 14.30 -16.72
C SER A 451 16.02 14.80 -17.89
N TRP A 452 16.16 16.13 -18.05
CA TRP A 452 16.97 16.74 -19.11
C TRP A 452 18.47 16.44 -18.98
N LEU A 453 18.99 16.39 -17.75
CA LEU A 453 20.37 16.00 -17.44
C LEU A 453 20.66 14.54 -17.79
N ALA A 454 19.69 13.65 -17.56
CA ALA A 454 19.74 12.23 -17.87
C ALA A 454 19.38 11.87 -19.34
N SER A 455 18.92 12.85 -20.13
CA SER A 455 18.32 12.64 -21.46
C SER A 455 17.18 11.61 -21.50
N LYS A 456 16.38 11.54 -20.43
CA LYS A 456 15.08 10.88 -20.43
C LYS A 456 13.99 11.87 -20.91
N PRO A 457 12.77 11.38 -21.25
CA PRO A 457 11.58 12.22 -21.30
C PRO A 457 11.28 12.84 -19.92
N GLU A 458 10.50 13.93 -19.85
CA GLU A 458 10.10 14.61 -18.61
C GLU A 458 9.65 13.61 -17.53
N ILE A 459 10.08 13.79 -16.28
CA ILE A 459 9.52 13.03 -15.14
C ILE A 459 8.02 13.35 -15.07
N LEU A 460 7.19 12.32 -14.98
CA LEU A 460 5.77 12.44 -15.29
C LEU A 460 4.92 12.41 -14.01
N ASP A 461 4.89 13.53 -13.29
CA ASP A 461 3.86 13.73 -12.29
C ASP A 461 2.48 13.85 -12.97
N VAL A 462 1.72 12.76 -12.91
CA VAL A 462 0.26 12.78 -13.11
C VAL A 462 -0.35 13.27 -11.79
N PRO A 463 -0.98 14.47 -11.74
CA PRO A 463 -1.41 15.05 -10.48
C PRO A 463 -2.48 14.19 -9.78
N ALA A 464 -2.36 14.07 -8.46
CA ALA A 464 -3.35 13.39 -7.63
C ALA A 464 -4.74 14.01 -7.80
N ARG A 465 -5.77 13.17 -7.94
CA ARG A 465 -7.16 13.61 -8.09
C ARG A 465 -7.78 13.99 -6.74
N ASP A 466 -8.85 14.79 -6.79
CA ASP A 466 -9.56 15.26 -5.59
C ASP A 466 -10.02 14.11 -4.69
N ALA A 467 -9.93 14.34 -3.37
CA ALA A 467 -10.18 13.31 -2.37
C ALA A 467 -11.68 13.03 -2.23
N LEU A 468 -12.10 11.80 -2.57
CA LEU A 468 -13.49 11.35 -2.56
C LEU A 468 -13.86 10.74 -1.20
N PRO A 469 -15.11 10.86 -0.71
CA PRO A 469 -15.55 10.17 0.50
C PRO A 469 -15.42 8.65 0.38
N ALA A 470 -14.96 8.00 1.45
CA ALA A 470 -14.81 6.55 1.54
C ALA A 470 -16.19 5.87 1.70
N GLY A 471 -16.84 5.59 0.57
CA GLY A 471 -18.10 4.83 0.50
C GLY A 471 -19.35 5.70 0.29
N THR A 472 -20.38 5.09 -0.30
CA THR A 472 -21.63 5.78 -0.67
C THR A 472 -22.62 5.86 0.49
N ALA A 473 -22.28 6.66 1.51
CA ALA A 473 -23.20 7.05 2.57
C ALA A 473 -24.27 8.03 2.02
N LEU A 474 -25.37 7.50 1.49
CA LEU A 474 -26.55 8.27 1.08
C LEU A 474 -27.16 8.96 2.31
N THR A 475 -26.90 10.27 2.45
CA THR A 475 -27.48 11.09 3.52
C THR A 475 -29.01 11.11 3.44
N GLU A 476 -29.69 11.33 4.57
CA GLU A 476 -31.15 11.45 4.59
C GLU A 476 -31.65 12.63 3.75
N GLU A 477 -30.83 13.67 3.59
CA GLU A 477 -31.09 14.80 2.69
C GLU A 477 -31.07 14.37 1.22
N ALA A 478 -30.06 13.60 0.80
CA ALA A 478 -29.98 13.04 -0.56
C ALA A 478 -31.10 12.03 -0.84
N ARG A 479 -31.49 11.20 0.14
CA ARG A 479 -32.68 10.34 0.07
C ARG A 479 -33.96 11.16 -0.09
N GLY A 480 -34.08 12.26 0.66
CA GLY A 480 -35.17 13.22 0.53
C GLY A 480 -35.24 13.86 -0.85
N GLU A 481 -34.09 14.21 -1.44
CA GLU A 481 -33.99 14.82 -2.76
C GLU A 481 -34.38 13.86 -3.89
N VAL A 482 -33.84 12.64 -3.89
CA VAL A 482 -34.22 11.58 -4.86
C VAL A 482 -35.72 11.28 -4.76
N ARG A 483 -36.27 11.22 -3.54
CA ARG A 483 -37.71 11.02 -3.31
C ARG A 483 -38.56 12.17 -3.88
N ARG A 484 -38.11 13.44 -3.76
CA ARG A 484 -38.76 14.60 -4.41
C ARG A 484 -38.72 14.49 -5.93
N TYR A 485 -37.57 14.14 -6.51
CA TYR A 485 -37.42 13.99 -7.96
C TYR A 485 -38.35 12.91 -8.56
N VAL A 486 -38.35 11.71 -7.96
CA VAL A 486 -39.11 10.57 -8.48
C VAL A 486 -40.62 10.72 -8.24
N LEU A 487 -41.05 11.16 -7.06
CA LEU A 487 -42.49 11.21 -6.71
C LEU A 487 -43.19 12.53 -7.09
N VAL A 488 -42.45 13.63 -7.29
CA VAL A 488 -43.05 14.95 -7.58
C VAL A 488 -42.60 15.48 -8.94
N TYR A 489 -41.30 15.65 -9.17
CA TYR A 489 -40.84 16.37 -10.36
C TYR A 489 -41.02 15.59 -11.67
N MET A 490 -40.77 14.27 -11.70
CA MET A 490 -41.02 13.45 -12.89
C MET A 490 -42.52 13.39 -13.27
N PRO A 491 -43.47 13.06 -12.37
CA PRO A 491 -44.90 13.09 -12.69
C PRO A 491 -45.40 14.48 -13.11
N LEU A 492 -44.92 15.54 -12.46
CA LEU A 492 -45.27 16.92 -12.80
C LEU A 492 -44.78 17.31 -14.21
N ALA A 493 -43.55 16.92 -14.58
CA ALA A 493 -43.01 17.17 -15.92
C ALA A 493 -43.85 16.48 -17.02
N VAL A 494 -44.27 15.22 -16.80
CA VAL A 494 -45.15 14.50 -17.73
C VAL A 494 -46.53 15.16 -17.82
N ALA A 495 -47.11 15.59 -16.70
CA ALA A 495 -48.38 16.30 -16.67
C ALA A 495 -48.32 17.66 -17.41
N LEU A 496 -47.25 18.43 -17.20
CA LEU A 496 -47.01 19.70 -17.90
C LEU A 496 -46.79 19.51 -19.40
N LEU A 497 -46.07 18.45 -19.81
CA LEU A 497 -45.88 18.12 -21.23
C LEU A 497 -47.24 17.76 -21.88
N GLY A 498 -48.06 16.96 -21.21
CA GLY A 498 -49.41 16.62 -21.65
C GLY A 498 -50.33 17.85 -21.74
N LEU A 499 -50.24 18.77 -20.79
CA LEU A 499 -50.96 20.04 -20.80
C LEU A 499 -50.51 20.93 -21.98
N ALA A 500 -49.20 21.07 -22.21
CA ALA A 500 -48.64 21.86 -23.30
C ALA A 500 -49.08 21.32 -24.68
N VAL A 501 -49.04 20.00 -24.89
CA VAL A 501 -49.59 19.35 -26.09
C VAL A 501 -51.10 19.60 -26.21
N GLY A 502 -51.85 19.48 -25.11
CA GLY A 502 -53.29 19.75 -25.07
C GLY A 502 -53.67 21.19 -25.42
N LEU A 503 -52.89 22.18 -24.97
CA LEU A 503 -53.10 23.60 -25.26
C LEU A 503 -52.68 23.94 -26.69
N ARG A 504 -51.51 23.48 -27.15
CA ARG A 504 -51.04 23.67 -28.53
C ARG A 504 -52.04 23.14 -29.56
N ARG A 505 -52.72 22.02 -29.27
CA ARG A 505 -53.75 21.47 -30.14
C ARG A 505 -55.02 22.32 -30.22
N ARG A 506 -55.44 22.95 -29.11
CA ARG A 506 -56.59 23.89 -29.10
C ARG A 506 -56.28 25.15 -29.92
N ALA A 507 -55.05 25.67 -29.82
CA ALA A 507 -54.62 26.85 -30.58
C ALA A 507 -54.63 26.64 -32.10
N THR A 508 -54.46 25.40 -32.58
CA THR A 508 -54.45 25.06 -34.01
C THR A 508 -55.81 24.75 -34.62
N GLU A 509 -56.84 24.44 -33.82
CA GLU A 509 -58.20 24.09 -34.30
C GLU A 509 -59.09 25.34 -34.58
N GLY A 510 -58.54 26.56 -34.50
CA GLY A 510 -59.31 27.82 -34.35
C GLY A 510 -59.23 28.87 -35.47
N ARG A 511 -58.96 28.53 -36.74
CA ARG A 511 -58.98 29.49 -37.87
C ARG A 511 -59.85 29.00 -39.04
N PRO A 512 -60.97 29.69 -39.38
CA PRO A 512 -61.71 29.41 -40.61
C PRO A 512 -61.01 29.99 -41.86
N HIS A 513 -61.33 29.44 -43.02
CA HIS A 513 -61.00 30.01 -44.33
C HIS A 513 -62.27 30.10 -45.19
N ALA A 514 -62.37 31.18 -45.96
CA ALA A 514 -63.52 31.45 -46.82
C ALA A 514 -63.44 30.67 -48.15
N PRO A 515 -64.58 30.36 -48.79
CA PRO A 515 -64.61 29.69 -50.09
C PRO A 515 -64.27 30.65 -51.25
N SER A 516 -63.83 30.07 -52.37
CA SER A 516 -63.71 30.73 -53.69
C SER A 516 -64.45 29.91 -54.75
N THR A 517 -64.57 30.45 -55.97
CA THR A 517 -65.71 30.22 -56.87
C THR A 517 -65.40 29.49 -58.19
N ASP A 518 -66.41 28.78 -58.70
CA ASP A 518 -66.68 28.51 -60.13
C ASP A 518 -65.72 27.62 -60.97
N PRO A 519 -66.14 27.12 -62.16
CA PRO A 519 -67.50 26.64 -62.51
C PRO A 519 -67.55 25.33 -63.35
N ALA A 520 -68.78 24.80 -63.51
CA ALA A 520 -69.32 24.07 -64.67
C ALA A 520 -68.58 22.85 -65.31
N ARG A 521 -69.20 21.66 -65.19
CA ARG A 521 -69.96 21.05 -66.33
C ARG A 521 -70.92 19.92 -65.92
N GLU A 522 -71.99 19.80 -66.70
CA GLU A 522 -73.20 18.95 -66.57
C GLU A 522 -73.23 17.85 -67.68
N PRO A 523 -74.27 16.97 -67.83
CA PRO A 523 -75.17 16.28 -66.86
C PRO A 523 -75.50 14.79 -67.27
N ARG A 524 -76.59 14.21 -66.70
CA ARG A 524 -77.43 13.05 -67.19
C ARG A 524 -76.84 11.62 -67.05
N ALA A 525 -77.59 10.49 -67.02
CA ALA A 525 -79.03 10.12 -66.84
C ALA A 525 -79.17 8.55 -66.88
N SER A 526 -80.29 7.83 -66.61
CA SER A 526 -81.45 7.98 -65.68
C SER A 526 -82.38 6.72 -65.73
N GLY A 527 -82.86 6.17 -64.59
CA GLY A 527 -83.85 5.05 -64.50
C GLY A 527 -83.66 4.21 -63.22
N ARG A 528 -84.66 3.76 -62.43
CA ARG A 528 -85.98 3.08 -62.63
C ARG A 528 -85.87 1.55 -62.81
N ALA A 529 -86.72 0.69 -62.22
CA ALA A 529 -87.69 0.81 -61.11
C ALA A 529 -88.28 -0.58 -60.70
N HIS A 530 -89.08 -0.63 -59.61
CA HIS A 530 -90.12 -1.63 -59.28
C HIS A 530 -89.70 -3.09 -58.89
N ALA A 531 -90.50 -3.88 -58.15
CA ALA A 531 -91.55 -3.59 -57.15
C ALA A 531 -91.98 -4.86 -56.36
N ASN A 532 -92.72 -4.65 -55.24
CA ASN A 532 -93.78 -5.47 -54.63
C ASN A 532 -93.64 -5.86 -53.15
N ALA A 533 -94.80 -5.89 -52.49
CA ALA A 533 -95.15 -6.23 -51.10
C ALA A 533 -96.53 -6.97 -51.18
N PRO A 534 -97.40 -7.13 -50.15
CA PRO A 534 -97.31 -6.87 -48.70
C PRO A 534 -97.66 -8.18 -47.90
N ALA A 535 -98.26 -8.26 -46.70
CA ALA A 535 -98.70 -7.32 -45.65
C ALA A 535 -98.72 -8.04 -44.28
N ASN A 536 -98.46 -7.34 -43.17
CA ASN A 536 -99.38 -7.13 -42.03
C ASN A 536 -98.69 -6.44 -40.83
N ALA A 537 -99.48 -5.94 -39.88
CA ALA A 537 -99.15 -4.87 -38.92
C ALA A 537 -99.78 -5.20 -37.51
N PRO A 538 -99.91 -4.30 -36.49
CA PRO A 538 -99.62 -2.85 -36.44
C PRO A 538 -99.03 -2.26 -35.12
N ALA A 539 -98.98 -0.91 -35.07
CA ALA A 539 -99.06 -0.03 -33.88
C ALA A 539 -97.86 0.04 -32.90
N GLN A 540 -97.35 1.19 -32.42
CA GLN A 540 -97.57 2.65 -32.66
C GLN A 540 -96.16 3.32 -32.77
N GLY A 541 -95.92 4.40 -33.54
CA GLY A 541 -96.34 5.79 -33.26
C GLY A 541 -95.32 6.51 -32.34
N ALA A 542 -94.29 7.29 -32.72
CA ALA A 542 -93.81 7.97 -33.95
C ALA A 542 -93.87 9.51 -33.88
N GLU A 543 -92.74 10.19 -33.57
CA GLU A 543 -92.53 11.60 -33.93
C GLU A 543 -91.03 12.03 -33.93
N GLY A 544 -90.70 13.16 -34.58
CA GLY A 544 -89.54 14.01 -34.25
C GLY A 544 -88.11 13.56 -34.63
N ARG A 545 -87.70 13.69 -35.91
CA ARG A 545 -86.27 13.60 -36.32
C ARG A 545 -85.66 14.96 -36.69
N ARG A 546 -84.50 15.29 -36.11
CA ARG A 546 -83.44 16.13 -36.73
C ARG A 546 -82.08 15.43 -36.58
N PRO A 547 -81.16 15.47 -37.58
CA PRO A 547 -79.93 14.69 -37.56
C PRO A 547 -78.74 15.44 -36.93
N VAL A 548 -77.84 14.69 -36.27
CA VAL A 548 -76.50 15.17 -35.86
C VAL A 548 -75.43 14.13 -36.22
N SER A 549 -74.24 14.59 -36.58
CA SER A 549 -73.16 13.89 -37.28
C SER A 549 -72.52 12.68 -36.55
N ARG A 550 -72.20 11.62 -37.31
CA ARG A 550 -71.14 10.65 -36.97
C ARG A 550 -69.78 11.36 -36.93
N ALA A 551 -69.22 11.64 -35.75
CA ALA A 551 -67.92 12.33 -35.64
C ALA A 551 -67.08 12.01 -34.38
N ARG A 552 -67.27 10.85 -33.71
CA ARG A 552 -66.49 10.48 -32.50
C ARG A 552 -66.07 9.00 -32.44
N LEU A 553 -65.25 8.54 -33.38
CA LEU A 553 -64.52 7.26 -33.23
C LEU A 553 -63.04 7.28 -33.68
N GLY A 554 -62.52 8.40 -34.21
CA GLY A 554 -61.10 8.51 -34.60
C GLY A 554 -60.14 8.82 -33.45
N ARG A 555 -60.64 9.13 -32.24
CA ARG A 555 -59.83 9.75 -31.16
C ARG A 555 -59.06 8.75 -30.27
N HIS A 556 -59.28 7.45 -30.45
CA HIS A 556 -58.65 6.39 -29.63
C HIS A 556 -57.83 5.38 -30.44
N ILE A 557 -57.82 5.45 -31.78
CA ILE A 557 -57.14 4.47 -32.64
C ILE A 557 -55.63 4.47 -32.40
N VAL A 558 -55.00 5.64 -32.24
CA VAL A 558 -53.55 5.75 -31.98
C VAL A 558 -53.15 5.18 -30.61
N PRO A 559 -53.73 5.58 -29.46
CA PRO A 559 -53.35 5.01 -28.17
C PRO A 559 -53.73 3.52 -28.01
N ILE A 560 -54.82 3.05 -28.60
CA ILE A 560 -55.15 1.61 -28.62
C ILE A 560 -54.17 0.85 -29.52
N GLY A 561 -53.78 1.41 -30.67
CA GLY A 561 -52.75 0.86 -31.54
C GLY A 561 -51.38 0.78 -30.86
N LEU A 562 -51.00 1.81 -30.10
CA LEU A 562 -49.75 1.80 -29.31
C LEU A 562 -49.82 0.77 -28.18
N GLY A 563 -50.94 0.70 -27.46
CA GLY A 563 -51.14 -0.27 -26.38
C GLY A 563 -51.12 -1.73 -26.88
N LEU A 564 -51.79 -2.01 -27.99
CA LEU A 564 -51.74 -3.32 -28.65
C LEU A 564 -50.36 -3.62 -29.24
N ALA A 565 -49.63 -2.62 -29.75
CA ALA A 565 -48.25 -2.79 -30.19
C ALA A 565 -47.31 -3.10 -29.01
N SER A 566 -47.45 -2.43 -27.86
CA SER A 566 -46.65 -2.74 -26.67
C SER A 566 -47.02 -4.08 -26.03
N VAL A 567 -48.29 -4.50 -26.08
CA VAL A 567 -48.70 -5.84 -25.67
C VAL A 567 -48.20 -6.91 -26.66
N ALA A 568 -48.22 -6.64 -27.97
CA ALA A 568 -47.68 -7.56 -28.97
C ALA A 568 -46.15 -7.67 -28.91
N VAL A 569 -45.44 -6.56 -28.68
CA VAL A 569 -43.98 -6.56 -28.43
C VAL A 569 -43.67 -7.26 -27.11
N GLY A 570 -44.42 -6.99 -26.03
CA GLY A 570 -44.29 -7.73 -24.77
C GLY A 570 -44.52 -9.22 -24.95
N TRP A 571 -45.53 -9.63 -25.72
CA TRP A 571 -45.82 -11.03 -26.02
C TRP A 571 -44.75 -11.67 -26.94
N LEU A 572 -44.17 -10.92 -27.88
CA LEU A 572 -43.05 -11.38 -28.71
C LEU A 572 -41.72 -11.48 -27.93
N LEU A 573 -41.54 -10.67 -26.89
CA LEU A 573 -40.37 -10.73 -25.98
C LEU A 573 -40.53 -11.79 -24.87
N LEU A 574 -41.77 -12.13 -24.50
CA LEU A 574 -42.09 -13.17 -23.50
C LEU A 574 -42.33 -14.56 -24.09
N ARG A 575 -42.41 -14.69 -25.42
CA ARG A 575 -42.62 -15.98 -26.08
C ARG A 575 -41.27 -16.64 -26.35
N ASP A 576 -40.87 -17.54 -25.44
CA ASP A 576 -39.62 -18.28 -25.59
C ASP A 576 -39.60 -19.06 -26.92
N HIS A 577 -38.54 -18.80 -27.68
CA HIS A 577 -38.26 -19.40 -28.99
C HIS A 577 -36.80 -19.85 -28.94
N GLY A 578 -36.61 -21.17 -28.87
CA GLY A 578 -35.29 -21.77 -28.67
C GLY A 578 -34.33 -21.44 -29.80
N ALA A 579 -33.07 -21.16 -29.43
CA ALA A 579 -31.93 -21.03 -30.33
C ALA A 579 -32.16 -20.10 -31.53
N THR A 580 -32.19 -18.79 -31.30
CA THR A 580 -32.33 -17.82 -32.41
C THR A 580 -31.17 -17.95 -33.41
N SER A 581 -31.39 -17.57 -34.68
CA SER A 581 -30.33 -17.63 -35.69
C SER A 581 -29.12 -16.77 -35.30
N GLN A 582 -29.35 -15.62 -34.68
CA GLN A 582 -28.33 -14.70 -34.18
C GLN A 582 -27.53 -15.29 -33.00
N GLU A 583 -28.18 -16.05 -32.11
CA GLU A 583 -27.55 -16.76 -30.99
C GLU A 583 -26.64 -17.91 -31.47
N ARG A 584 -27.00 -18.55 -32.59
CA ARG A 584 -26.14 -19.54 -33.28
C ARG A 584 -24.98 -18.90 -34.02
N GLU A 585 -25.22 -17.78 -34.71
CA GLU A 585 -24.20 -17.04 -35.45
C GLU A 585 -23.13 -16.46 -34.50
N ALA A 586 -23.55 -15.91 -33.35
CA ALA A 586 -22.65 -15.44 -32.29
C ALA A 586 -21.83 -16.55 -31.59
N ARG A 587 -22.24 -17.82 -31.73
CA ARG A 587 -21.55 -19.01 -31.18
C ARG A 587 -20.92 -19.90 -32.26
N ALA A 588 -20.74 -19.39 -33.48
CA ALA A 588 -20.07 -20.12 -34.56
C ALA A 588 -18.67 -20.62 -34.12
N GLY A 589 -18.40 -21.91 -34.33
CA GLY A 589 -17.15 -22.57 -33.91
C GLY A 589 -17.14 -23.13 -32.48
N ARG A 590 -18.19 -22.92 -31.66
CA ARG A 590 -18.37 -23.67 -30.41
C ARG A 590 -18.94 -25.06 -30.67
N VAL A 591 -18.64 -26.01 -29.79
CA VAL A 591 -19.18 -27.39 -29.83
C VAL A 591 -20.70 -27.41 -29.61
N PHE A 592 -21.20 -26.55 -28.72
CA PHE A 592 -22.63 -26.39 -28.45
C PHE A 592 -23.10 -25.05 -29.05
N PRO A 593 -23.85 -25.08 -30.17
CA PRO A 593 -24.18 -23.89 -30.97
C PRO A 593 -25.26 -22.98 -30.34
N SER A 594 -25.84 -23.37 -29.21
CA SER A 594 -26.77 -22.55 -28.43
C SER A 594 -26.64 -22.94 -26.97
N TRP A 595 -26.48 -21.98 -26.07
CA TRP A 595 -26.18 -22.29 -24.67
C TRP A 595 -26.62 -21.15 -23.74
N ARG A 596 -27.29 -21.52 -22.65
CA ARG A 596 -27.78 -20.64 -21.59
C ARG A 596 -27.62 -21.35 -20.25
N ARG A 597 -26.59 -20.98 -19.48
CA ARG A 597 -26.15 -21.70 -18.27
C ARG A 597 -27.14 -21.60 -17.10
N ASP A 598 -27.94 -20.55 -17.06
CA ASP A 598 -29.11 -20.40 -16.19
C ASP A 598 -30.18 -21.47 -16.49
N GLN A 599 -30.38 -21.83 -17.75
CA GLN A 599 -31.44 -22.75 -18.19
C GLN A 599 -31.08 -24.24 -18.09
N VAL A 600 -29.84 -24.60 -17.73
CA VAL A 600 -29.45 -26.01 -17.56
C VAL A 600 -30.07 -26.56 -16.28
N THR A 601 -30.93 -27.58 -16.43
CA THR A 601 -31.66 -28.21 -15.33
C THR A 601 -31.14 -29.60 -15.00
N ARG A 602 -30.53 -30.29 -15.97
CA ARG A 602 -29.85 -31.58 -15.78
C ARG A 602 -28.63 -31.72 -16.67
N LEU A 603 -27.59 -32.33 -16.11
CA LEU A 603 -26.48 -32.92 -16.84
C LEU A 603 -26.34 -34.39 -16.41
N SER A 604 -26.13 -35.30 -17.36
CA SER A 604 -25.65 -36.66 -17.08
C SER A 604 -24.43 -36.99 -17.94
N LEU A 605 -23.54 -37.81 -17.40
CA LEU A 605 -22.26 -38.17 -17.97
C LEU A 605 -21.90 -39.59 -17.53
N SER A 606 -21.79 -40.53 -18.47
CA SER A 606 -21.29 -41.88 -18.23
C SER A 606 -19.95 -42.07 -18.91
N SER A 607 -18.95 -42.56 -18.16
CA SER A 607 -17.60 -42.81 -18.66
C SER A 607 -16.95 -44.01 -17.96
N SER A 608 -15.71 -44.35 -18.33
CA SER A 608 -14.93 -45.38 -17.64
C SER A 608 -14.61 -45.09 -16.17
N SER A 609 -14.78 -43.85 -15.67
CA SER A 609 -14.62 -43.51 -14.25
C SER A 609 -15.92 -43.59 -13.44
N GLY A 610 -17.05 -43.84 -14.08
CA GLY A 610 -18.37 -44.03 -13.46
C GLY A 610 -19.49 -43.26 -14.15
N GLU A 611 -20.66 -43.23 -13.50
CA GLU A 611 -21.79 -42.38 -13.88
C GLU A 611 -21.89 -41.18 -12.94
N LEU A 612 -21.91 -39.97 -13.52
CA LEU A 612 -22.22 -38.71 -12.87
C LEU A 612 -23.57 -38.23 -13.38
N GLY A 613 -24.45 -37.81 -12.47
CA GLY A 613 -25.65 -37.06 -12.81
C GLY A 613 -25.81 -35.88 -11.86
N LEU A 614 -26.16 -34.73 -12.41
CA LEU A 614 -26.37 -33.48 -11.70
C LEU A 614 -27.76 -32.94 -12.06
N ASP A 615 -28.66 -32.90 -11.09
CA ASP A 615 -29.92 -32.16 -11.19
C ASP A 615 -29.76 -30.79 -10.52
N ARG A 616 -30.35 -29.75 -11.11
CA ARG A 616 -30.46 -28.42 -10.48
C ARG A 616 -31.76 -28.32 -9.69
N ASP A 617 -31.67 -27.86 -8.45
CA ASP A 617 -32.83 -27.62 -7.61
C ASP A 617 -33.58 -26.34 -8.05
N PRO A 618 -34.88 -26.40 -8.38
CA PRO A 618 -35.60 -25.27 -8.97
C PRO A 618 -36.02 -24.18 -7.97
N THR A 619 -35.80 -24.35 -6.66
CA THR A 619 -36.12 -23.33 -5.64
C THR A 619 -34.88 -22.68 -5.04
N SER A 620 -33.76 -23.41 -5.01
CA SER A 620 -32.48 -22.96 -4.43
C SER A 620 -31.36 -22.77 -5.46
N ASN A 621 -31.56 -23.17 -6.73
CA ASN A 621 -30.55 -23.21 -7.81
C ASN A 621 -29.31 -24.07 -7.53
N ALA A 622 -29.24 -24.75 -6.39
CA ALA A 622 -28.14 -25.61 -5.97
C ALA A 622 -28.11 -26.94 -6.75
N TRP A 623 -26.91 -27.50 -6.91
CA TRP A 623 -26.68 -28.77 -7.59
C TRP A 623 -26.83 -29.97 -6.64
N LYS A 624 -27.43 -31.06 -7.13
CA LYS A 624 -27.60 -32.31 -6.38
C LYS A 624 -27.20 -33.51 -7.25
N LEU A 625 -26.59 -34.51 -6.64
CA LEU A 625 -26.25 -35.76 -7.30
C LEU A 625 -27.51 -36.58 -7.61
N HIS A 626 -27.76 -36.80 -8.91
CA HIS A 626 -28.92 -37.49 -9.46
C HIS A 626 -29.19 -38.83 -8.77
N GLY A 627 -30.46 -39.13 -8.51
CA GLY A 627 -30.90 -40.36 -7.84
C GLY A 627 -30.54 -40.47 -6.33
N SER A 628 -29.54 -39.73 -5.84
CA SER A 628 -29.10 -39.79 -4.44
C SER A 628 -29.65 -38.64 -3.57
N GLY A 629 -29.94 -37.49 -4.16
CA GLY A 629 -30.40 -36.28 -3.45
C GLY A 629 -29.32 -35.57 -2.61
N VAL A 630 -28.09 -36.10 -2.58
CA VAL A 630 -26.94 -35.50 -1.87
C VAL A 630 -26.52 -34.20 -2.58
N PRO A 631 -26.18 -33.12 -1.84
CA PRO A 631 -25.60 -31.92 -2.44
C PRO A 631 -24.34 -32.23 -3.27
N ALA A 632 -24.28 -31.67 -4.46
CA ALA A 632 -23.07 -31.66 -5.27
C ALA A 632 -22.22 -30.42 -4.95
N ASP A 633 -20.91 -30.51 -5.17
CA ASP A 633 -20.03 -29.34 -5.10
C ASP A 633 -20.46 -28.35 -6.20
N GLY A 634 -20.97 -27.20 -5.77
CA GLY A 634 -21.51 -26.18 -6.68
C GLY A 634 -20.45 -25.65 -7.64
N ALA A 635 -19.23 -25.40 -7.13
CA ALA A 635 -18.14 -24.85 -7.93
C ALA A 635 -17.62 -25.86 -8.97
N GLN A 636 -17.56 -27.15 -8.63
CA GLN A 636 -17.17 -28.19 -9.60
C GLN A 636 -18.25 -28.42 -10.66
N ALA A 637 -19.52 -28.42 -10.29
CA ALA A 637 -20.63 -28.47 -11.24
C ALA A 637 -20.63 -27.25 -12.18
N ASP A 638 -20.38 -26.05 -11.64
CA ASP A 638 -20.29 -24.81 -12.41
C ASP A 638 -19.03 -24.74 -13.29
N HIS A 639 -17.91 -25.32 -12.86
CA HIS A 639 -16.69 -25.49 -13.68
C HIS A 639 -16.94 -26.43 -14.87
N LEU A 640 -17.56 -27.59 -14.65
CA LEU A 640 -17.98 -28.52 -15.72
C LEU A 640 -18.90 -27.83 -16.75
N LEU A 641 -19.83 -27.00 -16.30
CA LEU A 641 -20.68 -26.22 -17.21
C LEU A 641 -19.90 -25.11 -17.93
N GLY A 642 -18.89 -24.50 -17.30
CA GLY A 642 -17.98 -23.55 -17.94
C GLY A 642 -17.13 -24.17 -19.06
N GLU A 643 -16.62 -25.39 -18.86
CA GLU A 643 -15.91 -26.15 -19.91
C GLU A 643 -16.82 -26.48 -21.10
N LEU A 644 -18.04 -26.94 -20.83
CA LEU A 644 -19.03 -27.25 -21.87
C LEU A 644 -19.50 -25.98 -22.61
N GLU A 645 -19.67 -24.87 -21.90
CA GLU A 645 -20.03 -23.57 -22.49
C GLU A 645 -18.93 -23.01 -23.39
N SER A 646 -17.67 -23.14 -22.96
CA SER A 646 -16.51 -22.59 -23.67
C SER A 646 -15.94 -23.53 -24.74
N ALA A 647 -16.32 -24.81 -24.75
CA ALA A 647 -15.87 -25.83 -25.71
C ALA A 647 -15.81 -25.33 -27.17
N VAL A 648 -14.60 -25.25 -27.72
CA VAL A 648 -14.32 -24.87 -29.13
C VAL A 648 -14.14 -26.13 -29.99
N ALA A 649 -14.72 -26.11 -31.19
CA ALA A 649 -14.44 -27.10 -32.22
C ALA A 649 -13.17 -26.69 -32.98
N LEU A 650 -12.01 -27.24 -32.58
CA LEU A 650 -10.70 -26.90 -33.15
C LEU A 650 -10.63 -27.13 -34.67
N ARG A 651 -11.30 -28.18 -35.13
CA ARG A 651 -11.56 -28.49 -36.54
C ARG A 651 -12.74 -29.46 -36.65
N SER A 652 -13.48 -29.37 -37.75
CA SER A 652 -14.41 -30.42 -38.13
C SER A 652 -13.67 -31.57 -38.83
N VAL A 653 -14.25 -32.76 -38.79
CA VAL A 653 -13.66 -34.01 -39.29
C VAL A 653 -14.72 -34.74 -40.13
N GLU A 654 -14.30 -35.38 -41.22
CA GLU A 654 -15.19 -36.23 -42.01
C GLU A 654 -15.59 -37.50 -41.23
N GLU A 655 -16.83 -37.97 -41.40
CA GLU A 655 -17.39 -39.10 -40.63
C GLU A 655 -16.51 -40.37 -40.70
N ALA A 656 -15.81 -40.58 -41.82
CA ALA A 656 -14.90 -41.71 -42.05
C ALA A 656 -13.58 -41.66 -41.25
N VAL A 657 -13.23 -40.50 -40.66
CA VAL A 657 -11.96 -40.26 -39.94
C VAL A 657 -12.20 -40.11 -38.43
N ALA A 658 -13.46 -40.10 -37.98
CA ALA A 658 -13.85 -39.80 -36.61
C ALA A 658 -13.80 -41.04 -35.67
N SER A 659 -12.58 -41.46 -35.32
CA SER A 659 -12.32 -42.69 -34.53
C SER A 659 -12.98 -42.69 -33.15
N GLY A 660 -13.34 -43.89 -32.67
CA GLY A 660 -13.89 -44.14 -31.33
C GLY A 660 -15.36 -43.77 -31.12
N LEU A 661 -15.98 -42.97 -32.01
CA LEU A 661 -17.37 -42.49 -31.81
C LEU A 661 -18.45 -43.58 -31.88
N ALA A 662 -18.11 -44.81 -32.30
CA ALA A 662 -18.99 -45.98 -32.19
C ALA A 662 -18.98 -46.60 -30.78
N SER A 663 -17.81 -46.58 -30.12
CA SER A 663 -17.54 -47.13 -28.79
C SER A 663 -16.92 -46.04 -27.88
N PRO A 664 -17.65 -44.93 -27.62
CA PRO A 664 -17.09 -43.74 -27.01
C PRO A 664 -16.67 -43.96 -25.55
N ARG A 665 -15.58 -43.28 -25.16
CA ARG A 665 -15.00 -43.26 -23.80
C ARG A 665 -15.88 -42.54 -22.78
N ALA A 666 -16.68 -41.57 -23.24
CA ALA A 666 -17.73 -40.94 -22.46
C ALA A 666 -18.96 -40.61 -23.32
N ARG A 667 -20.15 -40.65 -22.71
CA ARG A 667 -21.43 -40.19 -23.29
C ARG A 667 -22.07 -39.22 -22.31
N GLY A 668 -22.67 -38.15 -22.81
CA GLY A 668 -23.39 -37.20 -21.94
C GLY A 668 -24.68 -36.67 -22.56
N GLU A 669 -25.59 -36.27 -21.68
CA GLU A 669 -26.85 -35.59 -22.00
C GLU A 669 -26.96 -34.30 -21.18
N ILE A 670 -27.38 -33.21 -21.83
CA ILE A 670 -27.57 -31.90 -21.20
C ILE A 670 -28.98 -31.43 -21.53
N VAL A 671 -29.78 -31.19 -20.49
CA VAL A 671 -31.15 -30.68 -20.59
C VAL A 671 -31.16 -29.21 -20.22
N MET A 672 -31.58 -28.38 -21.17
CA MET A 672 -31.53 -26.91 -21.09
C MET A 672 -32.86 -26.33 -21.58
N GLY A 673 -33.75 -25.98 -20.65
CA GLY A 673 -35.13 -25.59 -20.98
C GLY A 673 -35.84 -26.67 -21.82
N GLY A 674 -36.20 -26.34 -23.06
CA GLY A 674 -36.79 -27.28 -24.04
C GLY A 674 -35.78 -27.95 -24.99
N LEU A 675 -34.48 -27.73 -24.82
CA LEU A 675 -33.41 -28.26 -25.66
C LEU A 675 -32.67 -29.41 -24.96
N VAL A 676 -32.39 -30.49 -25.68
CA VAL A 676 -31.60 -31.63 -25.17
C VAL A 676 -30.43 -31.89 -26.11
N TYR A 677 -29.21 -31.71 -25.61
CA TYR A 677 -28.00 -32.14 -26.30
C TYR A 677 -27.60 -33.53 -25.85
N VAL A 678 -27.33 -34.43 -26.80
CA VAL A 678 -26.68 -35.73 -26.55
C VAL A 678 -25.34 -35.72 -27.26
N PHE A 679 -24.26 -36.05 -26.57
CA PHE A 679 -22.91 -36.04 -27.12
C PHE A 679 -22.09 -37.28 -26.75
N ALA A 680 -21.07 -37.57 -27.55
CA ALA A 680 -20.18 -38.71 -27.37
C ALA A 680 -18.71 -38.32 -27.61
N LEU A 681 -17.82 -38.80 -26.73
CA LEU A 681 -16.38 -38.58 -26.76
C LEU A 681 -15.67 -39.84 -27.25
N GLY A 682 -15.01 -39.76 -28.40
CA GLY A 682 -14.26 -40.85 -29.04
C GLY A 682 -12.79 -40.92 -28.61
N ASP A 683 -11.94 -41.40 -29.52
CA ASP A 683 -10.52 -41.63 -29.25
C ASP A 683 -9.71 -40.33 -29.13
N GLU A 684 -8.47 -40.44 -28.66
CA GLU A 684 -7.51 -39.34 -28.72
C GLU A 684 -7.22 -38.94 -30.17
N ALA A 685 -7.21 -37.64 -30.45
CA ALA A 685 -6.92 -37.10 -31.76
C ALA A 685 -5.41 -36.92 -31.96
N GLN A 686 -4.90 -37.23 -33.16
CA GLN A 686 -3.46 -37.19 -33.44
C GLN A 686 -2.82 -35.80 -33.21
N GLN A 687 -3.61 -34.73 -33.42
CA GLN A 687 -3.23 -33.35 -33.12
C GLN A 687 -4.48 -32.51 -32.76
N PRO A 688 -4.44 -31.66 -31.72
CA PRO A 688 -3.37 -31.54 -30.73
C PRO A 688 -3.33 -32.76 -29.80
N LYS A 689 -2.14 -33.05 -29.25
CA LYS A 689 -1.93 -34.16 -28.29
C LYS A 689 -2.82 -33.97 -27.06
N GLY A 690 -3.41 -35.05 -26.55
CA GLY A 690 -4.39 -35.01 -25.45
C GLY A 690 -5.79 -34.53 -25.83
N GLY A 691 -5.98 -33.96 -27.03
CA GLY A 691 -7.31 -33.68 -27.58
C GLY A 691 -8.02 -34.95 -28.02
N ALA A 692 -9.33 -34.88 -28.29
CA ALA A 692 -10.12 -36.05 -28.68
C ALA A 692 -11.16 -35.72 -29.75
N TYR A 693 -11.68 -36.76 -30.42
CA TYR A 693 -12.87 -36.64 -31.27
C TYR A 693 -14.13 -36.52 -30.41
N LEU A 694 -15.01 -35.58 -30.72
CA LEU A 694 -16.32 -35.42 -30.08
C LEU A 694 -17.40 -35.22 -31.15
N ARG A 695 -18.59 -35.78 -30.94
CA ARG A 695 -19.77 -35.54 -31.77
C ARG A 695 -21.00 -35.23 -30.92
N VAL A 696 -21.62 -34.09 -31.19
CA VAL A 696 -22.97 -33.75 -30.71
C VAL A 696 -23.99 -34.31 -31.70
N ARG A 697 -25.10 -34.87 -31.21
CA ARG A 697 -26.12 -35.54 -32.03
C ARG A 697 -26.78 -34.56 -33.02
N GLY A 698 -26.51 -34.75 -34.31
CA GLY A 698 -27.02 -33.91 -35.40
C GLY A 698 -25.97 -32.99 -36.02
N GLU A 699 -24.82 -32.82 -35.36
CA GLU A 699 -23.67 -32.06 -35.85
C GLU A 699 -22.58 -32.99 -36.39
N ARG A 700 -21.64 -32.43 -37.17
CA ARG A 700 -20.46 -33.17 -37.66
C ARG A 700 -19.49 -33.50 -36.51
N PRO A 701 -18.69 -34.57 -36.61
CA PRO A 701 -17.56 -34.79 -35.72
C PRO A 701 -16.58 -33.62 -35.70
N VAL A 702 -16.05 -33.30 -34.52
CA VAL A 702 -15.05 -32.24 -34.29
C VAL A 702 -13.92 -32.75 -33.39
N VAL A 703 -12.77 -32.08 -33.43
CA VAL A 703 -11.70 -32.27 -32.44
C VAL A 703 -11.83 -31.22 -31.33
N VAL A 704 -11.70 -31.65 -30.08
CA VAL A 704 -11.76 -30.81 -28.87
C VAL A 704 -10.47 -30.89 -28.05
N GLU A 705 -10.23 -29.89 -27.21
CA GLU A 705 -9.02 -29.75 -26.39
C GLU A 705 -8.96 -30.71 -25.19
N GLN A 706 -7.73 -30.99 -24.73
CA GLN A 706 -7.47 -31.84 -23.56
C GLN A 706 -8.18 -31.37 -22.28
N ARG A 707 -8.42 -30.06 -22.12
CA ARG A 707 -9.11 -29.48 -20.96
C ARG A 707 -10.53 -30.06 -20.80
N LEU A 708 -11.33 -30.01 -21.86
CA LEU A 708 -12.66 -30.62 -21.92
C LEU A 708 -12.60 -32.15 -21.78
N VAL A 709 -11.62 -32.82 -22.42
CA VAL A 709 -11.41 -34.28 -22.29
C VAL A 709 -11.17 -34.69 -20.84
N THR A 710 -10.44 -33.88 -20.07
CA THR A 710 -10.11 -34.15 -18.66
C THR A 710 -11.36 -34.08 -17.79
N VAL A 711 -12.16 -33.02 -17.95
CA VAL A 711 -13.36 -32.79 -17.13
C VAL A 711 -14.51 -33.74 -17.53
N LEU A 712 -14.60 -34.17 -18.80
CA LEU A 712 -15.52 -35.23 -19.24
C LEU A 712 -15.15 -36.66 -18.80
N LEU A 713 -14.02 -36.84 -18.12
CA LEU A 713 -13.57 -38.14 -17.59
C LEU A 713 -13.31 -38.11 -16.08
N ALA A 714 -13.56 -36.96 -15.42
CA ALA A 714 -13.37 -36.78 -13.99
C ALA A 714 -14.23 -37.78 -13.15
N PRO A 715 -13.69 -38.37 -12.07
CA PRO A 715 -14.44 -39.26 -11.19
C PRO A 715 -15.70 -38.59 -10.61
N PRO A 716 -16.87 -39.27 -10.56
CA PRO A 716 -18.08 -38.73 -9.93
C PRO A 716 -17.94 -38.38 -8.44
N ALA A 717 -16.87 -38.82 -7.77
CA ALA A 717 -16.55 -38.49 -6.39
C ALA A 717 -16.11 -37.02 -6.20
N ASP A 718 -15.49 -36.42 -7.21
CA ASP A 718 -14.93 -35.05 -7.12
C ASP A 718 -16.03 -33.96 -7.14
N TYR A 719 -17.25 -34.34 -7.55
CA TYR A 719 -18.45 -33.48 -7.58
C TYR A 719 -19.28 -33.55 -6.29
N ARG A 720 -18.75 -34.12 -5.19
CA ARG A 720 -19.42 -34.17 -3.88
C ARG A 720 -19.05 -32.95 -3.05
N ASP A 721 -20.06 -32.28 -2.47
CA ASP A 721 -19.85 -31.19 -1.53
C ASP A 721 -18.94 -31.62 -0.37
N LYS A 722 -17.78 -30.95 -0.25
CA LYS A 722 -16.73 -31.24 0.75
C LYS A 722 -17.03 -30.65 2.13
N LEU A 723 -18.08 -29.86 2.31
CA LEU A 723 -18.38 -29.16 3.57
C LEU A 723 -18.85 -30.13 4.68
N LEU A 724 -18.05 -30.23 5.74
CA LEU A 724 -18.38 -31.04 6.91
C LEU A 724 -19.18 -30.25 7.95
N VAL A 725 -18.85 -28.97 8.18
CA VAL A 725 -19.57 -28.09 9.11
C VAL A 725 -20.00 -26.81 8.40
N ALA A 726 -21.31 -26.57 8.33
CA ALA A 726 -21.91 -25.36 7.75
C ALA A 726 -22.21 -24.26 8.78
N ALA A 727 -22.03 -24.54 10.08
CA ALA A 727 -22.39 -23.62 11.15
C ALA A 727 -21.50 -22.37 11.17
N SER A 728 -22.12 -21.17 11.18
CA SER A 728 -21.40 -19.93 11.46
C SER A 728 -21.16 -19.77 12.97
N GLY A 729 -20.08 -19.07 13.34
CA GLY A 729 -19.82 -18.71 14.74
C GLY A 729 -20.87 -17.77 15.36
N ALA A 730 -21.71 -17.14 14.52
CA ALA A 730 -22.80 -16.29 14.97
C ALA A 730 -24.03 -17.10 15.45
N GLU A 731 -24.35 -18.20 14.77
CA GLU A 731 -25.56 -19.01 15.01
C GLU A 731 -25.36 -20.10 16.08
N LEU A 732 -24.11 -20.38 16.46
CA LEU A 732 -23.76 -21.39 17.45
C LEU A 732 -24.18 -20.98 18.87
N ALA A 733 -24.98 -21.82 19.52
CA ALA A 733 -25.46 -21.64 20.89
C ALA A 733 -24.63 -22.41 21.93
N GLU A 734 -24.15 -23.61 21.58
CA GLU A 734 -23.26 -24.40 22.42
C GLU A 734 -22.25 -25.21 21.57
N LEU A 735 -20.98 -25.19 21.96
CA LEU A 735 -19.93 -26.07 21.46
C LEU A 735 -19.45 -27.00 22.58
N SER A 736 -19.74 -28.29 22.52
CA SER A 736 -19.21 -29.28 23.49
C SER A 736 -17.97 -29.98 22.94
N LEU A 737 -16.94 -30.09 23.78
CA LEU A 737 -15.65 -30.69 23.49
C LEU A 737 -15.40 -31.84 24.48
N ALA A 738 -15.27 -33.05 23.94
CA ALA A 738 -15.01 -34.29 24.68
C ALA A 738 -13.68 -34.94 24.20
N PRO A 739 -12.52 -34.40 24.61
CA PRO A 739 -11.21 -34.99 24.34
C PRO A 739 -10.99 -36.29 25.14
N ARG A 740 -10.47 -37.32 24.47
CA ARG A 740 -10.18 -38.63 25.08
C ARG A 740 -9.17 -38.52 26.23
N GLY A 741 -9.54 -39.02 27.41
CA GLY A 741 -8.69 -39.03 28.59
C GLY A 741 -8.70 -37.73 29.42
N ALA A 742 -9.51 -36.75 29.05
CA ALA A 742 -9.76 -35.54 29.83
C ALA A 742 -11.27 -35.31 30.03
N ALA A 743 -11.63 -34.34 30.88
CA ALA A 743 -13.02 -34.05 31.19
C ALA A 743 -13.72 -33.31 30.02
N THR A 744 -14.91 -33.77 29.65
CA THR A 744 -15.81 -33.07 28.71
C THR A 744 -16.22 -31.71 29.28
N PHE A 745 -16.23 -30.68 28.42
CA PHE A 745 -16.74 -29.35 28.74
C PHE A 745 -17.56 -28.79 27.57
N SER A 746 -18.15 -27.61 27.75
CA SER A 746 -18.77 -26.87 26.65
C SER A 746 -18.56 -25.36 26.75
N LEU A 747 -18.58 -24.70 25.60
CA LEU A 747 -18.61 -23.26 25.44
C LEU A 747 -20.05 -22.87 25.12
N VAL A 748 -20.76 -22.28 26.08
CA VAL A 748 -22.17 -21.88 25.98
C VAL A 748 -22.23 -20.37 25.71
N ARG A 749 -22.98 -19.96 24.68
CA ARG A 749 -23.17 -18.54 24.30
C ARG A 749 -23.89 -17.79 25.43
N ASP A 750 -23.35 -16.66 25.89
CA ASP A 750 -23.96 -15.87 26.95
C ASP A 750 -25.12 -15.03 26.38
N ALA A 751 -26.35 -15.48 26.63
CA ALA A 751 -27.58 -14.87 26.13
C ALA A 751 -27.87 -13.46 26.68
N LYS A 752 -27.09 -12.97 27.67
CA LYS A 752 -27.20 -11.59 28.19
C LYS A 752 -26.21 -10.60 27.56
N ALA A 753 -25.38 -11.05 26.62
CA ALA A 753 -24.40 -10.20 25.94
C ALA A 753 -24.95 -9.67 24.60
N GLU A 754 -25.77 -8.62 24.65
CA GLU A 754 -26.47 -8.08 23.48
C GLU A 754 -25.55 -7.45 22.40
N ALA A 755 -24.33 -7.03 22.76
CA ALA A 755 -23.45 -6.27 21.87
C ALA A 755 -22.36 -7.08 21.14
N ARG A 756 -21.76 -8.11 21.76
CA ARG A 756 -20.74 -9.00 21.15
C ARG A 756 -20.85 -10.41 21.75
N VAL A 757 -20.55 -11.42 20.94
CA VAL A 757 -20.69 -12.83 21.33
C VAL A 757 -19.65 -13.18 22.40
N ARG A 758 -20.12 -13.40 23.64
CA ARG A 758 -19.32 -13.98 24.73
C ARG A 758 -19.72 -15.43 24.96
N PHE A 759 -18.77 -16.27 25.34
CA PHE A 759 -19.01 -17.67 25.70
C PHE A 759 -18.63 -17.93 27.16
N ARG A 760 -19.20 -18.99 27.74
CA ARG A 760 -18.91 -19.48 29.10
C ARG A 760 -18.55 -20.95 29.10
N LEU A 761 -17.64 -21.36 29.97
CA LEU A 761 -17.33 -22.76 30.27
C LEU A 761 -18.50 -23.39 31.03
N GLY A 762 -19.45 -23.96 30.29
CA GLY A 762 -20.72 -24.49 30.81
C GLY A 762 -21.73 -23.41 31.23
N ALA A 763 -22.98 -23.85 31.45
CA ALA A 763 -24.06 -22.96 31.88
C ALA A 763 -23.76 -22.34 33.26
N GLY A 764 -23.55 -21.02 33.29
CA GLY A 764 -23.22 -20.26 34.51
C GLY A 764 -21.76 -20.35 34.98
N GLY A 765 -20.87 -21.04 34.26
CA GLY A 765 -19.48 -21.19 34.65
C GLY A 765 -18.61 -19.95 34.36
N ALA A 766 -17.29 -20.17 34.27
CA ALA A 766 -16.33 -19.12 33.94
C ALA A 766 -16.63 -18.53 32.55
N TYR A 767 -16.32 -17.26 32.31
CA TYR A 767 -16.25 -16.78 30.93
C TYR A 767 -15.09 -17.49 30.21
N ALA A 768 -15.34 -17.86 28.97
CA ALA A 768 -14.34 -18.49 28.13
C ALA A 768 -13.36 -17.44 27.60
N SER A 769 -12.07 -17.79 27.46
CA SER A 769 -11.09 -16.87 26.90
C SER A 769 -11.37 -16.65 25.42
N ARG A 770 -11.51 -15.38 25.05
CA ARG A 770 -11.94 -14.96 23.72
C ARG A 770 -10.99 -15.48 22.64
N GLY A 771 -9.69 -15.29 22.79
CA GLY A 771 -8.70 -15.79 21.80
C GLY A 771 -8.63 -17.31 21.68
N ALA A 772 -8.94 -18.07 22.74
CA ALA A 772 -9.04 -19.53 22.65
C ALA A 772 -10.34 -19.97 21.95
N THR A 773 -11.44 -19.28 22.23
CA THR A 773 -12.76 -19.53 21.64
C THR A 773 -12.78 -19.15 20.17
N ASP A 774 -12.29 -17.96 19.80
CA ASP A 774 -12.17 -17.47 18.43
C ASP A 774 -11.37 -18.49 17.57
N ALA A 775 -10.25 -19.02 18.09
CA ALA A 775 -9.45 -20.03 17.42
C ALA A 775 -10.17 -21.39 17.26
N ALA A 776 -10.98 -21.80 18.23
CA ALA A 776 -11.77 -23.03 18.14
C ALA A 776 -12.95 -22.92 17.17
N LEU A 777 -13.60 -21.75 17.12
CA LEU A 777 -14.65 -21.45 16.15
C LEU A 777 -14.07 -21.36 14.73
N GLY A 778 -12.93 -20.68 14.55
CA GLY A 778 -12.23 -20.61 13.27
C GLY A 778 -11.73 -21.99 12.76
N ALA A 779 -11.39 -22.91 13.66
CA ALA A 779 -11.04 -24.29 13.30
C ALA A 779 -12.25 -25.18 12.90
N LEU A 780 -13.48 -24.69 13.08
CA LEU A 780 -14.73 -25.38 12.75
C LEU A 780 -15.53 -24.70 11.63
N ALA A 781 -15.44 -23.38 11.51
CA ALA A 781 -16.06 -22.60 10.44
C ALA A 781 -15.52 -23.03 9.07
N GLY A 782 -16.41 -23.45 8.17
CA GLY A 782 -16.00 -23.89 6.83
C GLY A 782 -15.11 -25.15 6.84
N LEU A 783 -15.23 -26.04 7.84
CA LEU A 783 -14.42 -27.25 7.88
C LEU A 783 -14.74 -28.16 6.67
N HIS A 784 -13.81 -28.23 5.72
CA HIS A 784 -13.92 -29.07 4.52
C HIS A 784 -13.15 -30.39 4.66
N ALA A 785 -13.60 -31.42 3.94
CA ALA A 785 -12.88 -32.66 3.73
C ALA A 785 -11.75 -32.48 2.69
N GLU A 786 -10.51 -32.80 3.05
CA GLU A 786 -9.40 -32.91 2.09
C GLU A 786 -9.73 -34.02 1.07
N ARG A 787 -10.08 -35.19 1.62
CA ARG A 787 -10.50 -36.40 0.94
C ARG A 787 -11.65 -37.08 1.69
N PHE A 788 -12.51 -37.77 0.97
CA PHE A 788 -13.48 -38.70 1.56
C PHE A 788 -12.85 -40.08 1.77
N LEU A 789 -13.30 -40.79 2.80
CA LEU A 789 -12.94 -42.19 3.05
C LEU A 789 -14.07 -43.12 2.59
N GLU A 790 -13.70 -44.29 2.08
CA GLU A 790 -14.66 -45.38 1.84
C GLU A 790 -15.27 -45.80 3.21
N PRO A 791 -16.60 -46.01 3.31
CA PRO A 791 -17.27 -46.25 4.59
C PRO A 791 -16.67 -47.33 5.50
N SER A 792 -16.21 -48.48 4.99
CA SER A 792 -15.63 -49.53 5.82
C SER A 792 -14.27 -49.13 6.40
N VAL A 793 -13.45 -48.43 5.61
CA VAL A 793 -12.18 -47.84 6.06
C VAL A 793 -12.43 -46.72 7.07
N GLY A 794 -13.36 -45.82 6.75
CA GLY A 794 -13.76 -44.68 7.57
C GLY A 794 -14.29 -45.10 8.94
N GLU A 795 -15.16 -46.10 8.99
CA GLU A 795 -15.67 -46.65 10.25
C GLU A 795 -14.52 -47.25 11.08
N ALA A 796 -13.65 -48.05 10.47
CA ALA A 796 -12.53 -48.67 11.18
C ALA A 796 -11.59 -47.63 11.85
N VAL A 797 -11.28 -46.52 11.18
CA VAL A 797 -10.37 -45.49 11.73
C VAL A 797 -11.05 -44.46 12.64
N THR A 798 -12.38 -44.37 12.65
CA THR A 798 -13.15 -43.46 13.52
C THR A 798 -13.90 -44.15 14.67
N ARG A 799 -13.84 -45.49 14.74
CA ARG A 799 -14.48 -46.33 15.78
C ARG A 799 -14.11 -45.94 17.21
N ASP A 800 -12.86 -45.56 17.44
CA ASP A 800 -12.32 -45.16 18.73
C ASP A 800 -11.73 -43.72 18.64
N PRO A 801 -12.54 -42.69 18.93
CA PRO A 801 -12.17 -41.30 18.68
C PRO A 801 -11.21 -40.71 19.73
N SER A 802 -10.27 -39.89 19.26
CA SER A 802 -9.38 -39.08 20.11
C SER A 802 -10.08 -37.80 20.61
N LEU A 803 -11.09 -37.31 19.88
CA LEU A 803 -11.91 -36.16 20.26
C LEU A 803 -13.32 -36.30 19.67
N VAL A 804 -14.35 -36.03 20.47
CA VAL A 804 -15.73 -35.82 19.97
C VAL A 804 -16.10 -34.35 20.17
N VAL A 805 -16.66 -33.74 19.13
CA VAL A 805 -17.12 -32.35 19.11
C VAL A 805 -18.60 -32.35 18.75
N SER A 806 -19.42 -31.67 19.55
CA SER A 806 -20.85 -31.49 19.28
C SER A 806 -21.19 -30.01 19.21
N LEU A 807 -21.74 -29.59 18.07
CA LEU A 807 -22.23 -28.24 17.81
C LEU A 807 -23.76 -28.23 17.98
N ARG A 808 -24.28 -27.20 18.66
CA ARG A 808 -25.73 -26.89 18.69
C ARG A 808 -25.95 -25.46 18.21
N GLU A 809 -26.65 -25.33 17.10
CA GLU A 809 -27.04 -24.08 16.48
C GLU A 809 -28.40 -23.59 17.02
N SER A 810 -28.70 -22.30 16.82
CA SER A 810 -30.01 -21.71 17.13
C SER A 810 -30.69 -21.27 15.82
N PRO A 811 -31.84 -21.84 15.41
CA PRO A 811 -32.74 -22.71 16.17
C PRO A 811 -32.61 -24.22 15.85
N GLY A 812 -31.86 -24.96 16.68
CA GLY A 812 -32.12 -26.38 16.93
C GLY A 812 -31.44 -27.41 16.04
N ALA A 813 -30.71 -26.99 15.00
CA ALA A 813 -29.78 -27.90 14.31
C ALA A 813 -28.65 -28.32 15.26
N SER A 814 -28.19 -29.57 15.13
CA SER A 814 -27.01 -30.05 15.85
C SER A 814 -26.24 -31.06 15.03
N SER A 815 -24.91 -31.01 15.14
CA SER A 815 -24.00 -31.88 14.42
C SER A 815 -22.91 -32.40 15.35
N THR A 816 -22.47 -33.64 15.13
CA THR A 816 -21.41 -34.27 15.92
C THR A 816 -20.30 -34.77 15.00
N LEU A 817 -19.10 -34.25 15.22
CA LEU A 817 -17.87 -34.77 14.64
C LEU A 817 -17.19 -35.71 15.65
N ALA A 818 -16.66 -36.83 15.17
CA ALA A 818 -15.75 -37.67 15.94
C ALA A 818 -14.43 -37.84 15.17
N PHE A 819 -13.36 -37.31 15.73
CA PHE A 819 -11.99 -37.36 15.19
C PHE A 819 -11.33 -38.65 15.67
N GLY A 820 -10.79 -39.44 14.74
CA GLY A 820 -10.29 -40.79 14.98
C GLY A 820 -8.77 -40.89 14.99
N GLN A 821 -8.29 -41.93 14.31
CA GLN A 821 -6.87 -42.20 14.05
C GLN A 821 -6.33 -41.31 12.90
N PRO A 822 -4.99 -41.24 12.68
CA PRO A 822 -4.40 -40.59 11.52
C PRO A 822 -4.98 -41.11 10.19
N CYS A 823 -5.05 -40.25 9.18
CA CYS A 823 -5.65 -40.58 7.89
C CYS A 823 -4.83 -41.65 7.13
N PRO A 824 -5.45 -42.73 6.62
CA PRO A 824 -4.76 -43.72 5.80
C PRO A 824 -4.10 -43.09 4.56
N GLY A 825 -2.77 -43.22 4.47
CA GLY A 825 -2.00 -42.73 3.33
C GLY A 825 -1.72 -41.22 3.30
N ALA A 826 -2.01 -40.47 4.36
CA ALA A 826 -1.78 -39.03 4.43
C ALA A 826 -1.17 -38.58 5.78
N ALA A 827 0.08 -38.12 5.75
CA ALA A 827 0.76 -37.58 6.92
C ALA A 827 0.30 -36.13 7.17
N GLY A 828 -0.06 -35.81 8.43
CA GLY A 828 -0.60 -34.49 8.81
C GLY A 828 -2.14 -34.39 8.71
N GLU A 829 -2.82 -35.46 8.29
CA GLU A 829 -4.28 -35.56 8.29
C GLU A 829 -4.79 -36.51 9.39
N VAL A 830 -5.98 -36.22 9.92
CA VAL A 830 -6.72 -37.06 10.87
C VAL A 830 -8.07 -37.45 10.25
N ALA A 831 -8.49 -38.69 10.45
CA ALA A 831 -9.80 -39.13 10.01
C ALA A 831 -10.91 -38.54 10.90
N VAL A 832 -12.02 -38.13 10.31
CA VAL A 832 -13.19 -37.60 11.02
C VAL A 832 -14.48 -38.19 10.44
N VAL A 833 -15.47 -38.45 11.30
CA VAL A 833 -16.83 -38.79 10.89
C VAL A 833 -17.81 -37.72 11.36
N ARG A 834 -18.59 -37.16 10.42
CA ARG A 834 -19.82 -36.44 10.73
C ARG A 834 -20.94 -37.45 10.95
N ARG A 835 -21.45 -37.53 12.18
CA ARG A 835 -22.53 -38.45 12.57
C ARG A 835 -23.89 -37.88 12.14
N GLY A 836 -24.79 -38.77 11.72
CA GLY A 836 -26.15 -38.46 11.25
C GLY A 836 -26.76 -39.65 10.52
N ASN A 837 -27.94 -39.47 9.92
CA ASN A 837 -28.67 -40.55 9.21
C ASN A 837 -27.91 -41.11 8.00
N ALA A 838 -26.98 -40.34 7.43
CA ALA A 838 -25.96 -40.79 6.51
C ALA A 838 -24.60 -40.30 7.04
N PRO A 839 -23.77 -41.17 7.64
CA PRO A 839 -22.47 -40.76 8.18
C PRO A 839 -21.50 -40.41 7.05
N VAL A 840 -20.78 -39.30 7.20
CA VAL A 840 -19.77 -38.85 6.23
C VAL A 840 -18.39 -39.02 6.84
N TYR A 841 -17.60 -39.91 6.25
CA TYR A 841 -16.21 -40.19 6.65
C TYR A 841 -15.25 -39.42 5.74
N ALA A 842 -14.33 -38.68 6.34
CA ALA A 842 -13.38 -37.82 5.64
C ALA A 842 -12.04 -37.78 6.37
N CYS A 843 -11.05 -37.15 5.76
CA CYS A 843 -9.86 -36.67 6.46
C CYS A 843 -9.78 -35.14 6.42
N VAL A 844 -9.20 -34.58 7.47
CA VAL A 844 -9.02 -33.12 7.69
C VAL A 844 -7.64 -32.86 8.30
N PRO A 845 -7.09 -31.64 8.23
CA PRO A 845 -5.80 -31.32 8.83
C PRO A 845 -5.75 -31.62 10.34
N SER A 846 -4.69 -32.28 10.82
CA SER A 846 -4.56 -32.66 12.23
C SER A 846 -4.43 -31.47 13.19
N THR A 847 -4.14 -30.28 12.65
CA THR A 847 -4.15 -29.00 13.37
C THR A 847 -5.53 -28.66 13.94
N VAL A 848 -6.61 -28.98 13.22
CA VAL A 848 -8.00 -28.75 13.68
C VAL A 848 -8.26 -29.50 14.98
N ALA A 849 -7.97 -30.80 15.01
CA ALA A 849 -8.10 -31.62 16.21
C ALA A 849 -7.18 -31.13 17.35
N ALA A 850 -5.96 -30.66 17.04
CA ALA A 850 -5.02 -30.16 18.04
C ALA A 850 -5.44 -28.82 18.69
N VAL A 851 -6.15 -27.94 17.97
CA VAL A 851 -6.75 -26.72 18.54
C VAL A 851 -7.94 -27.09 19.44
N LEU A 852 -8.82 -27.97 18.97
CA LEU A 852 -10.05 -28.33 19.66
C LEU A 852 -9.84 -29.25 20.87
N ALA A 853 -8.78 -30.07 20.88
CA ALA A 853 -8.43 -30.97 21.99
C ALA A 853 -7.70 -30.29 23.17
N ARG A 854 -7.53 -28.96 23.16
CA ARG A 854 -6.96 -28.20 24.29
C ARG A 854 -7.81 -28.39 25.56
N PRO A 855 -7.20 -28.49 26.75
CA PRO A 855 -7.93 -28.67 28.01
C PRO A 855 -8.79 -27.45 28.34
N SER A 856 -9.86 -27.65 29.12
CA SER A 856 -10.77 -26.58 29.56
C SER A 856 -10.06 -25.39 30.23
N SER A 857 -8.97 -25.64 30.95
CA SER A 857 -8.14 -24.60 31.60
C SER A 857 -7.36 -23.69 30.63
N ALA A 858 -7.27 -24.05 29.34
CA ALA A 858 -6.77 -23.19 28.26
C ALA A 858 -7.89 -22.37 27.59
N TYR A 859 -9.15 -22.72 27.83
CA TYR A 859 -10.34 -21.97 27.44
C TYR A 859 -10.88 -21.10 28.56
N GLU A 860 -10.29 -21.09 29.76
CA GLU A 860 -10.71 -20.24 30.87
C GLU A 860 -10.10 -18.84 30.74
N GLU A 861 -10.89 -17.76 30.85
CA GLU A 861 -10.31 -16.43 30.86
C GLU A 861 -9.57 -16.14 32.17
N ARG A 862 -8.40 -15.49 32.01
CA ARG A 862 -7.44 -15.14 33.07
C ARG A 862 -7.01 -13.68 33.02
N ALA A 863 -7.44 -12.92 32.00
CA ALA A 863 -7.24 -11.49 31.91
C ALA A 863 -8.10 -10.74 32.95
N ALA A 864 -7.53 -9.69 33.55
CA ALA A 864 -8.25 -8.82 34.47
C ALA A 864 -9.48 -8.19 33.81
N PHE A 865 -9.37 -7.80 32.54
CA PHE A 865 -10.44 -7.23 31.71
C PHE A 865 -10.79 -8.12 30.50
N PHE A 866 -11.95 -7.92 29.88
CA PHE A 866 -12.34 -8.52 28.60
C PHE A 866 -12.11 -7.63 27.38
N ALA A 867 -12.03 -6.31 27.58
CA ALA A 867 -11.85 -5.32 26.52
C ALA A 867 -10.51 -5.48 25.79
N ARG A 868 -10.50 -5.16 24.48
CA ARG A 868 -9.26 -4.91 23.72
C ARG A 868 -8.94 -3.40 23.66
N PRO A 869 -7.68 -2.96 23.49
CA PRO A 869 -7.32 -1.53 23.52
C PRO A 869 -8.07 -0.67 22.48
N ASP A 870 -8.36 -1.25 21.31
CA ASP A 870 -9.15 -0.68 20.22
C ASP A 870 -10.65 -0.52 20.55
N GLU A 871 -11.19 -1.36 21.45
CA GLU A 871 -12.61 -1.36 21.81
C GLU A 871 -12.95 -0.30 22.86
N VAL A 872 -11.99 0.13 23.69
CA VAL A 872 -12.23 1.03 24.84
C VAL A 872 -12.46 2.47 24.39
N GLU A 873 -13.65 3.01 24.69
CA GLU A 873 -14.09 4.38 24.40
C GLU A 873 -13.86 5.34 25.57
N GLU A 874 -14.03 4.86 26.81
CA GLU A 874 -13.89 5.64 28.04
C GLU A 874 -13.18 4.83 29.14
N ILE A 875 -12.34 5.52 29.92
CA ILE A 875 -11.50 4.97 30.98
C ILE A 875 -11.63 5.87 32.21
N VAL A 876 -12.16 5.33 33.31
CA VAL A 876 -12.28 6.05 34.59
C VAL A 876 -11.55 5.26 35.67
N VAL A 877 -10.46 5.83 36.19
CA VAL A 877 -9.64 5.26 37.27
C VAL A 877 -9.85 6.07 38.55
N LYS A 878 -10.45 5.44 39.56
CA LYS A 878 -10.67 6.01 40.90
C LYS A 878 -9.66 5.40 41.86
N ARG A 879 -8.65 6.17 42.28
CA ARG A 879 -7.61 5.71 43.21
C ARG A 879 -8.13 5.65 44.64
N ALA A 880 -7.54 4.81 45.49
CA ALA A 880 -7.91 4.69 46.90
C ALA A 880 -7.73 6.00 47.70
N LEU A 881 -6.87 6.91 47.23
CA LEU A 881 -6.67 8.25 47.81
C LEU A 881 -7.75 9.28 47.38
N GLY A 882 -8.78 8.86 46.65
CA GLY A 882 -9.92 9.69 46.22
C GLY A 882 -9.72 10.44 44.90
N GLU A 883 -8.51 10.45 44.35
CA GLU A 883 -8.21 11.01 43.04
C GLU A 883 -8.92 10.23 41.92
N THR A 884 -9.44 10.94 40.92
CA THR A 884 -10.04 10.35 39.71
C THR A 884 -9.31 10.84 38.46
N LEU A 885 -8.83 9.89 37.66
CA LEU A 885 -8.35 10.11 36.30
C LEU A 885 -9.44 9.62 35.34
N ASP A 886 -9.90 10.49 34.46
CA ASP A 886 -10.98 10.24 33.52
C ASP A 886 -10.49 10.62 32.12
N ILE A 887 -10.47 9.65 31.21
CA ILE A 887 -9.97 9.77 29.84
C ILE A 887 -10.99 9.15 28.87
N ALA A 888 -11.35 9.88 27.81
CA ALA A 888 -12.20 9.39 26.72
C ALA A 888 -11.46 9.47 25.38
N ARG A 889 -11.81 8.60 24.42
CA ARG A 889 -11.33 8.70 23.04
C ARG A 889 -11.85 9.97 22.34
N LYS A 890 -11.04 10.51 21.44
CA LYS A 890 -11.40 11.65 20.58
C LYS A 890 -10.62 11.55 19.26
N GLY A 891 -11.32 11.19 18.18
CA GLY A 891 -10.67 10.87 16.91
C GLY A 891 -9.69 9.70 17.08
N GLY A 892 -8.53 9.78 16.44
CA GLY A 892 -7.42 8.85 16.66
C GLY A 892 -6.76 8.92 18.05
N GLY A 893 -7.01 9.98 18.84
CA GLY A 893 -6.35 10.25 20.12
C GLY A 893 -7.25 10.19 21.35
N PHE A 894 -6.82 10.85 22.43
CA PHE A 894 -7.52 10.87 23.72
C PHE A 894 -7.75 12.29 24.27
N ARG A 895 -8.74 12.43 25.15
CA ARG A 895 -9.04 13.62 25.94
C ARG A 895 -9.11 13.26 27.42
N GLU A 896 -8.28 13.89 28.24
CA GLU A 896 -8.38 13.83 29.70
C GLU A 896 -9.55 14.72 30.14
N ARG A 897 -10.67 14.13 30.56
CA ARG A 897 -11.84 14.87 31.08
C ARG A 897 -11.62 15.33 32.51
N ALA A 898 -10.92 14.52 33.33
CA ALA A 898 -10.46 14.90 34.66
C ALA A 898 -9.07 14.29 34.95
N PRO A 899 -8.18 14.98 35.70
CA PRO A 899 -8.43 16.24 36.41
C PRO A 899 -8.41 17.53 35.57
N ARG A 900 -7.74 17.59 34.40
CA ARG A 900 -7.47 18.87 33.70
C ARG A 900 -8.48 19.30 32.61
N SER A 901 -9.41 18.44 32.18
CA SER A 901 -10.37 18.71 31.08
C SER A 901 -9.72 19.28 29.80
N ARG A 902 -8.74 18.55 29.25
CA ARG A 902 -7.93 18.93 28.09
C ARG A 902 -7.85 17.82 27.06
N ASP A 903 -7.73 18.19 25.80
CA ASP A 903 -7.29 17.24 24.77
C ASP A 903 -5.81 16.89 25.02
N LEU A 904 -5.41 15.66 24.68
CA LEU A 904 -4.03 15.20 24.77
C LEU A 904 -3.36 15.30 23.39
N ASP A 905 -2.08 15.63 23.36
CA ASP A 905 -1.30 15.58 22.11
C ASP A 905 -1.00 14.13 21.66
N GLU A 906 -0.28 13.98 20.54
CA GLU A 906 0.08 12.69 19.97
C GLU A 906 0.92 11.82 20.92
N SER A 907 1.93 12.40 21.60
CA SER A 907 2.82 11.65 22.51
C SER A 907 2.20 11.48 23.91
N GLU A 908 1.29 12.35 24.30
CA GLU A 908 0.41 12.13 25.47
C GLU A 908 -0.60 11.00 25.21
N SER A 909 -1.16 10.93 24.00
CA SER A 909 -2.06 9.85 23.57
C SER A 909 -1.33 8.52 23.39
N GLU A 910 -0.07 8.54 22.93
CA GLU A 910 0.84 7.40 22.89
C GLU A 910 1.10 6.83 24.30
N SER A 911 1.40 7.69 25.28
CA SER A 911 1.58 7.31 26.69
C SER A 911 0.35 6.60 27.27
N VAL A 912 -0.86 7.15 27.02
CA VAL A 912 -2.13 6.52 27.42
C VAL A 912 -2.35 5.19 26.70
N SER A 913 -2.04 5.10 25.41
CA SER A 913 -2.20 3.89 24.60
C SER A 913 -1.30 2.75 25.09
N GLY A 914 -0.04 3.05 25.40
CA GLY A 914 0.92 2.09 25.95
C GLY A 914 0.48 1.55 27.31
N TRP A 915 0.08 2.44 28.22
CA TRP A 915 -0.47 2.03 29.53
C TRP A 915 -1.75 1.19 29.40
N LEU A 916 -2.72 1.62 28.57
CA LEU A 916 -3.96 0.88 28.35
C LEU A 916 -3.68 -0.53 27.82
N THR A 917 -2.74 -0.66 26.89
CA THR A 917 -2.33 -1.95 26.32
C THR A 917 -1.69 -2.86 27.39
N ALA A 918 -0.82 -2.30 28.25
CA ALA A 918 -0.23 -3.03 29.36
C ALA A 918 -1.28 -3.44 30.42
N LEU A 919 -2.23 -2.56 30.74
CA LEU A 919 -3.32 -2.80 31.68
C LEU A 919 -4.25 -3.94 31.20
N LEU A 920 -4.65 -3.91 29.94
CA LEU A 920 -5.48 -4.97 29.33
C LEU A 920 -4.69 -6.27 29.10
N GLY A 921 -3.36 -6.19 29.05
CA GLY A 921 -2.46 -7.33 29.04
C GLY A 921 -2.37 -8.10 30.38
N LEU A 922 -2.84 -7.53 31.49
CA LEU A 922 -2.77 -8.15 32.83
C LEU A 922 -3.51 -9.48 32.89
N ARG A 923 -2.76 -10.57 33.07
CA ARG A 923 -3.26 -11.95 33.19
C ARG A 923 -2.68 -12.62 34.44
N GLY A 924 -3.48 -13.46 35.08
CA GLY A 924 -3.10 -14.05 36.37
C GLY A 924 -3.60 -15.48 36.62
N ALA A 925 -3.55 -15.90 37.87
CA ALA A 925 -4.19 -17.13 38.35
C ALA A 925 -5.59 -16.80 38.91
N ASN A 926 -6.60 -17.60 38.57
CA ASN A 926 -7.94 -17.41 39.13
C ASN A 926 -7.95 -17.85 40.60
N ALA A 927 -8.36 -16.95 41.48
CA ALA A 927 -8.34 -17.12 42.94
C ALA A 927 -9.76 -17.16 43.53
N ALA A 928 -9.87 -17.51 44.81
CA ALA A 928 -11.14 -17.50 45.52
C ALA A 928 -11.74 -16.07 45.60
N ALA A 929 -13.08 -15.99 45.63
CA ALA A 929 -13.78 -14.74 45.88
C ALA A 929 -13.47 -14.20 47.29
N ASN A 930 -13.52 -12.88 47.46
CA ASN A 930 -13.41 -12.16 48.74
C ASN A 930 -12.01 -12.15 49.41
N ALA A 931 -10.94 -12.05 48.63
CA ALA A 931 -9.63 -11.65 49.15
C ALA A 931 -9.63 -10.16 49.55
N ALA A 932 -10.04 -9.86 50.78
CA ALA A 932 -10.15 -8.49 51.30
C ALA A 932 -8.77 -7.88 51.60
N GLY A 933 -8.23 -7.12 50.64
CA GLY A 933 -6.94 -6.45 50.73
C GLY A 933 -7.00 -4.93 50.83
N GLU A 934 -5.82 -4.31 51.00
CA GLU A 934 -5.63 -2.86 50.91
C GLU A 934 -6.10 -2.37 49.53
N PRO A 935 -7.06 -1.43 49.42
CA PRO A 935 -7.54 -0.97 48.12
C PRO A 935 -6.47 -0.15 47.39
N LEU A 936 -6.31 -0.39 46.08
CA LEU A 936 -5.41 0.38 45.20
C LEU A 936 -6.21 1.34 44.33
N ALA A 937 -7.10 0.80 43.49
CA ALA A 937 -7.94 1.57 42.58
C ALA A 937 -9.18 0.78 42.13
N VAL A 938 -10.19 1.50 41.63
CA VAL A 938 -11.28 0.92 40.83
C VAL A 938 -11.16 1.48 39.42
N ILE A 939 -11.07 0.60 38.43
CA ILE A 939 -11.05 0.98 37.01
C ILE A 939 -12.39 0.60 36.39
N THR A 940 -13.01 1.56 35.73
CA THR A 940 -14.20 1.37 34.90
C THR A 940 -13.84 1.63 33.45
N LEU A 941 -14.10 0.67 32.56
CA LEU A 941 -13.95 0.80 31.12
C LEU A 941 -15.33 0.79 30.45
N HIS A 942 -15.53 1.64 29.45
CA HIS A 942 -16.71 1.61 28.59
C HIS A 942 -16.29 1.25 27.17
N TYR A 943 -17.01 0.31 26.55
CA TYR A 943 -16.77 -0.12 25.17
C TYR A 943 -18.08 -0.62 24.54
N ALA A 944 -18.48 -0.03 23.41
CA ALA A 944 -19.82 -0.17 22.85
C ALA A 944 -20.90 0.02 23.94
N ASN A 945 -21.72 -1.00 24.18
CA ASN A 945 -22.77 -0.99 25.21
C ASN A 945 -22.37 -1.72 26.51
N ILE A 946 -21.07 -1.95 26.74
CA ILE A 946 -20.56 -2.68 27.91
C ILE A 946 -19.82 -1.72 28.83
N VAL A 947 -20.16 -1.77 30.12
CA VAL A 947 -19.39 -1.17 31.22
C VAL A 947 -18.73 -2.30 32.00
N GLU A 948 -17.41 -2.27 32.10
CA GLU A 948 -16.61 -3.25 32.81
C GLU A 948 -15.88 -2.59 33.99
N GLU A 949 -16.23 -3.00 35.22
CA GLU A 949 -15.62 -2.49 36.44
C GLU A 949 -14.73 -3.57 37.08
N VAL A 950 -13.49 -3.20 37.41
CA VAL A 950 -12.51 -4.05 38.09
C VAL A 950 -11.91 -3.30 39.29
N ARG A 951 -11.99 -3.91 40.47
CA ARG A 951 -11.42 -3.40 41.72
C ARG A 951 -10.07 -4.04 41.96
N PHE A 952 -9.03 -3.25 42.14
CA PHE A 952 -7.67 -3.71 42.45
C PHE A 952 -7.35 -3.49 43.92
N SER A 953 -6.84 -4.53 44.57
CA SER A 953 -6.37 -4.53 45.96
C SER A 953 -5.00 -5.20 46.09
N ARG A 954 -4.28 -4.92 47.17
CA ARG A 954 -3.03 -5.60 47.56
C ARG A 954 -3.31 -6.59 48.69
N VAL A 955 -2.89 -7.84 48.52
CA VAL A 955 -3.08 -8.95 49.47
C VAL A 955 -1.76 -9.71 49.57
N ASP A 956 -1.21 -9.85 50.79
CA ASP A 956 0.03 -10.59 51.07
C ASP A 956 1.21 -10.26 50.13
N GLY A 957 1.33 -8.98 49.76
CA GLY A 957 2.34 -8.45 48.84
C GLY A 957 2.01 -8.54 47.35
N LYS A 958 1.08 -9.42 46.96
CA LYS A 958 0.57 -9.57 45.59
C LYS A 958 -0.54 -8.55 45.27
N VAL A 959 -0.89 -8.45 43.99
CA VAL A 959 -1.99 -7.61 43.50
C VAL A 959 -3.15 -8.50 43.07
N VAL A 960 -4.37 -8.06 43.35
CA VAL A 960 -5.58 -8.86 43.20
C VAL A 960 -6.65 -8.02 42.49
N ALA A 961 -7.18 -8.54 41.37
CA ALA A 961 -8.23 -7.91 40.58
C ALA A 961 -9.56 -8.62 40.79
N LEU A 962 -10.51 -7.97 41.47
CA LEU A 962 -11.89 -8.41 41.64
C LEU A 962 -12.77 -7.79 40.56
N ARG A 963 -13.33 -8.63 39.70
CA ARG A 963 -14.05 -8.25 38.48
C ARG A 963 -15.54 -8.11 38.74
N GLY A 964 -16.25 -7.38 37.89
CA GLY A 964 -17.71 -7.18 37.99
C GLY A 964 -18.57 -8.46 37.93
N ASP A 965 -18.00 -9.62 37.57
CA ASP A 965 -18.65 -10.94 37.64
C ASP A 965 -18.40 -11.68 38.97
N GLY A 966 -17.80 -11.01 39.95
CA GLY A 966 -17.50 -11.54 41.29
C GLY A 966 -16.27 -12.45 41.36
N ARG A 967 -15.48 -12.55 40.27
CA ARG A 967 -14.29 -13.41 40.21
C ARG A 967 -13.01 -12.64 40.50
N THR A 968 -12.05 -13.36 41.07
CA THR A 968 -10.76 -12.83 41.52
C THR A 968 -9.64 -13.34 40.61
N VAL A 969 -8.78 -12.45 40.12
CA VAL A 969 -7.53 -12.78 39.44
C VAL A 969 -6.35 -12.32 40.29
N GLU A 970 -5.47 -13.25 40.67
CA GLU A 970 -4.19 -12.98 41.34
C GLU A 970 -3.14 -12.60 40.29
N LEU A 971 -2.56 -11.41 40.43
CA LEU A 971 -1.59 -10.79 39.52
C LEU A 971 -0.24 -10.62 40.22
N ASP A 972 0.81 -10.37 39.43
CA ASP A 972 2.14 -10.04 39.96
C ASP A 972 2.17 -8.66 40.68
N ALA A 973 3.30 -8.36 41.32
CA ALA A 973 3.44 -7.14 42.11
C ALA A 973 3.49 -5.83 41.28
N THR A 974 3.87 -5.89 39.99
CA THR A 974 4.00 -4.74 39.08
C THR A 974 2.64 -4.29 38.53
N ALA A 975 1.66 -5.19 38.50
CA ALA A 975 0.27 -4.89 38.15
C ALA A 975 -0.34 -3.76 39.02
N GLY A 976 0.20 -3.51 40.22
CA GLY A 976 -0.25 -2.43 41.10
C GLY A 976 0.05 -1.04 40.54
N ASP A 977 1.17 -0.88 39.85
CA ASP A 977 1.59 0.40 39.25
C ASP A 977 0.80 0.68 37.96
N LEU A 978 0.37 -0.39 37.26
CA LEU A 978 -0.57 -0.29 36.13
C LEU A 978 -2.01 -0.03 36.60
N ALA A 979 -2.44 -0.63 37.71
CA ALA A 979 -3.79 -0.45 38.26
C ALA A 979 -4.00 0.93 38.90
N SER A 980 -2.95 1.53 39.47
CA SER A 980 -2.96 2.88 40.04
C SER A 980 -1.92 3.77 39.35
N PRO A 981 -2.10 4.08 38.05
CA PRO A 981 -1.13 4.86 37.28
C PRO A 981 -0.98 6.27 37.85
N PRO A 982 0.17 6.92 37.67
CA PRO A 982 0.42 8.29 38.16
C PRO A 982 -0.36 9.34 37.36
N SER A 983 -0.56 10.54 37.92
CA SER A 983 -1.23 11.67 37.20
C SER A 983 -0.36 12.26 36.07
N SER A 984 0.94 11.97 36.11
CA SER A 984 1.90 12.14 35.03
C SER A 984 1.72 11.17 33.86
N LEU A 985 0.84 10.15 33.93
CA LEU A 985 0.54 9.25 32.81
C LEU A 985 0.21 10.01 31.51
N THR A 986 -0.61 11.06 31.59
CA THR A 986 -1.03 11.84 30.40
C THR A 986 -0.02 12.93 30.00
N ARG A 987 1.27 12.82 30.39
CA ARG A 987 2.35 13.67 29.90
C ARG A 987 3.02 13.07 28.66
N PRO A 988 3.72 13.87 27.83
CA PRO A 988 4.46 13.36 26.69
C PRO A 988 5.50 12.32 27.12
N LEU A 989 5.76 11.34 26.26
CA LEU A 989 6.93 10.46 26.42
C LEU A 989 8.23 11.16 26.00
N VAL A 990 8.16 12.20 25.15
CA VAL A 990 9.32 13.02 24.78
C VAL A 990 9.73 13.92 25.94
N LEU A 991 10.89 13.62 26.54
CA LEU A 991 11.43 14.31 27.72
C LEU A 991 12.11 15.64 27.35
N LEU A 992 12.80 15.65 26.21
CA LEU A 992 13.48 16.82 25.65
C LEU A 992 13.22 16.86 24.14
N PRO A 993 12.48 17.84 23.61
CA PRO A 993 12.14 17.88 22.20
C PRO A 993 13.36 18.19 21.34
N SER A 994 13.50 17.45 20.23
CA SER A 994 14.63 17.55 19.29
C SER A 994 14.79 18.93 18.65
N SER A 995 13.73 19.75 18.62
CA SER A 995 13.77 21.15 18.19
C SER A 995 14.81 21.98 18.96
N ARG A 996 15.06 21.68 20.25
CA ARG A 996 16.07 22.39 21.07
C ARG A 996 17.53 22.01 20.75
N ALA A 997 17.78 21.10 19.81
CA ALA A 997 19.14 20.69 19.42
C ALA A 997 19.96 21.85 18.80
N ARG A 998 19.31 22.93 18.33
CA ARG A 998 19.98 24.17 17.91
C ARG A 998 20.36 25.08 19.09
N ALA A 999 19.59 25.06 20.17
CA ALA A 999 19.84 25.85 21.38
C ALA A 999 20.90 25.22 22.29
N LEU A 1000 21.15 23.91 22.21
CA LEU A 1000 22.17 23.24 23.02
C LEU A 1000 23.58 23.81 22.77
N ARG A 1001 24.16 24.44 23.79
CA ARG A 1001 25.53 25.00 23.79
C ARG A 1001 26.54 24.13 24.53
N ALA A 1002 26.12 23.47 25.61
CA ALA A 1002 26.96 22.56 26.36
C ALA A 1002 26.15 21.41 26.94
N TYR A 1003 26.80 20.28 27.18
CA TYR A 1003 26.25 19.22 28.02
C TYR A 1003 27.36 18.55 28.83
N GLU A 1004 27.01 17.96 29.96
CA GLU A 1004 27.92 17.29 30.87
C GLU A 1004 27.35 15.91 31.21
N LEU A 1005 28.02 14.86 30.73
CA LEU A 1005 27.69 13.48 31.11
C LEU A 1005 28.40 13.17 32.43
N PHE A 1006 27.63 12.83 33.47
CA PHE A 1006 28.16 12.44 34.77
C PHE A 1006 27.65 11.06 35.15
N CYS A 1007 28.53 10.17 35.64
CA CYS A 1007 28.17 8.84 36.14
C CYS A 1007 29.31 8.23 36.93
N GLU A 1008 29.01 7.64 38.10
CA GLU A 1008 29.97 6.86 38.92
C GLU A 1008 31.26 7.65 39.24
N GLY A 1009 31.13 8.95 39.53
CA GLY A 1009 32.24 9.85 39.87
C GLY A 1009 33.03 10.42 38.68
N ARG A 1010 32.80 9.92 37.46
CA ARG A 1010 33.32 10.50 36.21
C ARG A 1010 32.38 11.60 35.71
N SER A 1011 32.93 12.75 35.33
CA SER A 1011 32.23 13.80 34.59
C SER A 1011 32.95 14.10 33.26
N GLN A 1012 32.19 14.39 32.21
CA GLN A 1012 32.66 14.82 30.89
C GLN A 1012 31.84 16.02 30.41
N ARG A 1013 32.30 17.24 30.66
CA ARG A 1013 31.68 18.46 30.13
C ARG A 1013 32.16 18.75 28.71
N VAL A 1014 31.21 18.86 27.79
CA VAL A 1014 31.39 19.14 26.36
C VAL A 1014 30.73 20.48 26.03
N VAL A 1015 31.39 21.30 25.22
CA VAL A 1015 30.90 22.60 24.73
C VAL A 1015 30.88 22.61 23.20
N ARG A 1016 30.00 23.44 22.62
CA ARG A 1016 29.77 23.56 21.18
C ARG A 1016 30.30 24.90 20.67
N GLU A 1017 31.53 24.89 20.17
CA GLU A 1017 32.27 26.07 19.67
C GLU A 1017 32.91 25.71 18.32
N GLY A 1018 32.24 26.01 17.21
CA GLY A 1018 32.64 25.52 15.87
C GLY A 1018 32.51 23.99 15.66
N GLY A 1019 32.26 23.25 16.75
CA GLY A 1019 32.13 21.80 16.83
C GLY A 1019 32.03 21.39 18.30
N TYR A 1020 31.80 20.11 18.58
CA TYR A 1020 31.79 19.62 19.96
C TYR A 1020 33.21 19.33 20.46
N ARG A 1021 33.62 19.97 21.55
CA ARG A 1021 34.92 19.79 22.22
C ARG A 1021 34.74 19.60 23.73
N PHE A 1022 35.68 18.93 24.40
CA PHE A 1022 35.72 18.98 25.87
C PHE A 1022 35.91 20.42 26.34
N ALA A 1023 35.23 20.81 27.43
CA ALA A 1023 35.28 22.17 27.97
C ALA A 1023 36.71 22.54 28.41
N THR A 1024 37.34 21.63 29.15
CA THR A 1024 38.76 21.65 29.50
C THR A 1024 39.58 20.83 28.51
N ALA A 1025 40.78 21.30 28.17
CA ALA A 1025 41.70 20.56 27.31
C ALA A 1025 42.36 19.41 28.08
N GLY A 1026 41.78 18.22 27.99
CA GLY A 1026 42.36 16.98 28.51
C GLY A 1026 43.51 16.43 27.64
N PRO A 1027 44.28 15.45 28.13
CA PRO A 1027 45.40 14.84 27.38
C PRO A 1027 44.97 13.96 26.19
N HIS A 1028 43.67 13.87 25.91
CA HIS A 1028 43.10 13.00 24.88
C HIS A 1028 42.01 13.75 24.10
N PRO A 1029 42.00 13.67 22.75
CA PRO A 1029 40.98 14.33 21.95
C PRO A 1029 39.60 13.67 22.12
N ILE A 1030 38.55 14.46 21.91
CA ILE A 1030 37.16 13.98 21.87
C ILE A 1030 36.90 13.17 20.60
N ASP A 1031 35.93 12.27 20.64
CA ASP A 1031 35.32 11.69 19.44
C ASP A 1031 34.14 12.56 19.01
N THR A 1032 34.34 13.43 18.02
CA THR A 1032 33.34 14.41 17.58
C THR A 1032 32.03 13.75 17.12
N ALA A 1033 32.11 12.59 16.46
CA ALA A 1033 30.94 11.84 16.02
C ALA A 1033 30.15 11.24 17.19
N LEU A 1034 30.83 10.66 18.20
CA LEU A 1034 30.13 10.19 19.42
C LEU A 1034 29.58 11.36 20.24
N ALA A 1035 30.22 12.54 20.21
CA ALA A 1035 29.72 13.74 20.88
C ALA A 1035 28.45 14.30 20.21
N VAL A 1036 28.41 14.37 18.87
CA VAL A 1036 27.18 14.72 18.12
C VAL A 1036 26.08 13.69 18.38
N ALA A 1037 26.39 12.39 18.33
CA ALA A 1037 25.42 11.33 18.61
C ALA A 1037 24.87 11.44 20.05
N ALA A 1038 25.71 11.75 21.04
CA ALA A 1038 25.26 11.99 22.42
C ALA A 1038 24.38 13.22 22.54
N ALA A 1039 24.76 14.35 21.93
CA ALA A 1039 23.95 15.57 21.92
C ALA A 1039 22.54 15.32 21.35
N ASN A 1040 22.45 14.60 20.22
CA ASN A 1040 21.17 14.26 19.57
C ASN A 1040 20.36 13.22 20.37
N ALA A 1041 21.00 12.21 20.97
CA ALA A 1041 20.30 11.20 21.76
C ALA A 1041 19.77 11.74 23.11
N LEU A 1042 20.40 12.77 23.67
CA LEU A 1042 19.86 13.51 24.81
C LEU A 1042 18.75 14.48 24.39
N VAL A 1043 18.95 15.26 23.33
CA VAL A 1043 17.96 16.23 22.82
C VAL A 1043 17.05 15.56 21.79
N GLY A 1044 16.15 14.76 22.35
CA GLY A 1044 15.34 13.75 21.66
C GLY A 1044 15.03 12.55 22.58
N ALA A 1045 15.59 12.51 23.80
CA ALA A 1045 15.35 11.47 24.78
C ALA A 1045 13.85 11.29 25.06
N ARG A 1046 13.43 10.01 25.11
CA ARG A 1046 12.06 9.60 25.47
C ARG A 1046 12.08 8.76 26.74
N ALA A 1047 10.97 8.77 27.47
CA ALA A 1047 10.62 7.76 28.45
C ALA A 1047 9.97 6.56 27.77
N GLU A 1048 10.09 5.37 28.37
CA GLU A 1048 9.27 4.20 28.03
C GLU A 1048 7.84 4.38 28.58
N ARG A 1049 7.73 4.92 29.81
CA ARG A 1049 6.48 5.27 30.50
C ARG A 1049 6.72 6.15 31.72
N TRP A 1050 5.69 6.87 32.18
CA TRP A 1050 5.68 7.51 33.51
C TRP A 1050 5.27 6.49 34.58
N VAL A 1051 5.95 6.48 35.74
CA VAL A 1051 5.75 5.46 36.81
C VAL A 1051 5.37 6.04 38.17
N ALA A 1052 5.72 7.29 38.48
CA ALA A 1052 5.29 7.96 39.71
C ALA A 1052 5.25 9.48 39.52
N ASP A 1053 4.43 10.17 40.33
CA ASP A 1053 4.38 11.64 40.33
C ASP A 1053 5.47 12.29 41.18
N GLU A 1054 6.03 11.56 42.16
CA GLU A 1054 7.06 12.06 43.06
C GLU A 1054 8.26 11.11 43.16
N ARG A 1055 9.40 11.69 43.55
CA ARG A 1055 10.66 10.97 43.75
C ARG A 1055 10.56 10.15 45.04
N SER A 1056 10.90 8.86 44.96
CA SER A 1056 10.78 7.91 46.07
C SER A 1056 12.02 7.01 46.13
N PRO A 1057 12.47 6.57 47.33
CA PRO A 1057 13.58 5.63 47.46
C PRO A 1057 13.44 4.34 46.65
N ARG A 1058 12.20 3.94 46.32
CA ARG A 1058 11.90 2.77 45.47
C ARG A 1058 12.50 2.87 44.06
N HIS A 1059 12.73 4.07 43.54
CA HIS A 1059 13.20 4.30 42.17
C HIS A 1059 14.72 4.45 42.04
N ALA A 1060 15.50 4.25 43.12
CA ALA A 1060 16.97 4.25 43.11
C ALA A 1060 17.68 5.49 42.51
N LEU A 1061 16.96 6.61 42.34
CA LEU A 1061 17.46 7.89 41.81
C LEU A 1061 18.50 8.59 42.71
N SER A 1062 18.88 7.99 43.84
CA SER A 1062 19.92 8.47 44.77
C SER A 1062 21.36 8.18 44.29
N SER A 1063 21.54 7.78 43.03
CA SER A 1063 22.82 7.38 42.45
C SER A 1063 23.19 8.26 41.25
N SER A 1064 24.45 8.64 41.16
CA SER A 1064 24.89 9.86 40.46
C SER A 1064 25.19 9.68 38.97
N CYS A 1065 24.25 9.11 38.21
CA CYS A 1065 24.33 9.05 36.75
C CYS A 1065 23.30 9.96 36.08
N GLY A 1066 23.68 10.62 34.99
CA GLY A 1066 22.81 11.58 34.31
C GLY A 1066 23.53 12.46 33.29
N ALA A 1067 22.80 13.47 32.81
CA ALA A 1067 23.29 14.49 31.89
C ALA A 1067 22.78 15.87 32.29
N ARG A 1068 23.68 16.84 32.45
CA ARG A 1068 23.33 18.26 32.59
C ARG A 1068 23.42 18.91 31.21
N LEU A 1069 22.35 19.53 30.74
CA LEU A 1069 22.28 20.20 29.44
C LEU A 1069 22.12 21.72 29.64
N VAL A 1070 22.91 22.50 28.91
CA VAL A 1070 22.82 23.97 28.91
C VAL A 1070 22.37 24.42 27.53
N PHE A 1071 21.14 24.93 27.49
CA PHE A 1071 20.53 25.55 26.32
C PHE A 1071 20.69 27.07 26.38
N GLU A 1072 20.79 27.70 25.23
CA GLU A 1072 20.72 29.15 25.05
C GLU A 1072 19.54 29.40 24.09
N ASP A 1073 18.37 29.64 24.69
CA ASP A 1073 17.12 29.98 24.00
C ASP A 1073 16.89 31.51 24.11
N ASP A 1074 15.89 32.05 23.41
CA ASP A 1074 15.62 33.51 23.35
C ASP A 1074 15.26 34.14 24.72
N ALA A 1075 14.93 33.32 25.72
CA ALA A 1075 14.69 33.72 27.11
C ALA A 1075 15.96 33.76 27.99
N GLY A 1076 17.14 33.40 27.44
CA GLY A 1076 18.41 33.31 28.15
C GLY A 1076 18.90 31.87 28.38
N PRO A 1077 19.99 31.70 29.14
CA PRO A 1077 20.58 30.38 29.38
C PRO A 1077 19.70 29.53 30.32
N ALA A 1078 19.28 28.36 29.85
CA ALA A 1078 18.45 27.41 30.58
C ALA A 1078 19.19 26.08 30.81
N GLU A 1079 19.44 25.73 32.07
CA GLU A 1079 19.99 24.44 32.45
C GLU A 1079 18.88 23.42 32.73
N VAL A 1080 19.00 22.22 32.16
CA VAL A 1080 18.13 21.06 32.47
C VAL A 1080 19.02 19.88 32.86
N THR A 1081 18.79 19.30 34.03
CA THR A 1081 19.49 18.08 34.46
C THR A 1081 18.57 16.87 34.27
N LEU A 1082 19.05 15.86 33.54
CA LEU A 1082 18.51 14.51 33.49
C LEU A 1082 19.24 13.67 34.54
N GLU A 1083 18.50 13.03 35.45
CA GLU A 1083 19.02 12.12 36.48
C GLU A 1083 18.52 10.70 36.18
N LEU A 1084 19.40 9.70 36.34
CA LEU A 1084 19.15 8.29 36.02
C LEU A 1084 19.69 7.39 37.15
N GLY A 1085 18.89 6.41 37.58
CA GLY A 1085 19.35 5.40 38.54
C GLY A 1085 20.49 4.55 37.97
N ALA A 1086 21.63 4.47 38.67
CA ALA A 1086 22.83 3.74 38.25
C ALA A 1086 22.74 2.20 38.43
N GLY A 1087 21.54 1.66 38.66
CA GLY A 1087 21.32 0.25 38.96
C GLY A 1087 21.88 -0.71 37.91
N ALA A 1088 22.32 -1.88 38.35
CA ALA A 1088 22.83 -2.95 37.47
C ALA A 1088 21.73 -3.91 36.97
N THR A 1089 20.49 -3.74 37.43
CA THR A 1089 19.31 -4.53 37.07
C THR A 1089 18.23 -3.62 36.52
N ALA A 1090 17.62 -3.99 35.39
CA ALA A 1090 16.43 -3.31 34.88
C ALA A 1090 15.22 -3.50 35.83
N PRO A 1091 14.22 -2.58 35.83
CA PRO A 1091 14.13 -1.37 35.00
C PRO A 1091 15.05 -0.23 35.48
N VAL A 1092 15.37 0.69 34.57
CA VAL A 1092 16.14 1.91 34.87
C VAL A 1092 15.16 3.06 35.02
N PHE A 1093 15.21 3.78 36.15
CA PHE A 1093 14.36 4.94 36.37
C PHE A 1093 15.10 6.26 36.11
N GLY A 1094 14.37 7.29 35.71
CA GLY A 1094 14.89 8.64 35.53
C GLY A 1094 13.94 9.73 35.99
N ALA A 1095 14.49 10.93 36.16
CA ALA A 1095 13.75 12.16 36.47
C ALA A 1095 14.41 13.37 35.80
N LEU A 1096 13.63 14.43 35.58
CA LEU A 1096 14.14 15.74 35.16
C LEU A 1096 14.24 16.69 36.35
N GLY A 1097 15.33 17.45 36.43
CA GLY A 1097 15.54 18.50 37.41
C GLY A 1097 14.57 19.66 37.19
N GLY A 1098 14.00 20.17 38.29
CA GLY A 1098 12.96 21.21 38.24
C GLY A 1098 11.56 20.71 37.83
N GLN A 1099 11.39 19.42 37.55
CA GLN A 1099 10.09 18.81 37.25
C GLN A 1099 9.72 17.74 38.30
N ALA A 1100 8.44 17.69 38.65
CA ALA A 1100 7.85 16.53 39.33
C ALA A 1100 7.70 15.36 38.34
N GLY A 1101 7.61 14.13 38.84
CA GLY A 1101 7.48 12.91 38.04
C GLY A 1101 8.75 12.06 37.97
N VAL A 1102 8.56 10.75 37.89
CA VAL A 1102 9.58 9.72 37.64
C VAL A 1102 9.10 8.87 36.46
N PHE A 1103 10.01 8.54 35.56
CA PHE A 1103 9.76 7.73 34.37
C PHE A 1103 10.69 6.51 34.33
N GLU A 1104 10.30 5.51 33.55
CA GLU A 1104 11.17 4.42 33.12
C GLU A 1104 11.97 4.87 31.89
N ALA A 1105 13.29 4.71 31.94
CA ALA A 1105 14.23 5.24 30.97
C ALA A 1105 14.77 4.11 30.06
N PRO A 1106 14.85 4.31 28.74
CA PRO A 1106 15.44 3.33 27.82
C PRO A 1106 16.86 2.97 28.23
N SER A 1107 17.22 1.68 28.22
CA SER A 1107 18.55 1.23 28.66
C SER A 1107 19.70 1.83 27.85
N ALA A 1108 19.44 2.23 26.60
CA ALA A 1108 20.38 2.97 25.76
C ALA A 1108 20.79 4.34 26.35
N LEU A 1109 19.94 4.97 27.16
CA LEU A 1109 20.16 6.31 27.72
C LEU A 1109 21.16 6.29 28.91
N ILE A 1110 21.07 5.28 29.78
CA ILE A 1110 22.09 5.08 30.83
C ILE A 1110 23.42 4.60 30.24
N GLU A 1111 23.38 3.76 29.19
CA GLU A 1111 24.58 3.33 28.47
C GLU A 1111 25.27 4.48 27.74
N LEU A 1112 24.51 5.42 27.16
CA LEU A 1112 25.05 6.65 26.59
C LEU A 1112 25.80 7.48 27.64
N VAL A 1113 25.17 7.68 28.80
CA VAL A 1113 25.75 8.40 29.95
C VAL A 1113 27.02 7.70 30.47
N ARG A 1114 27.06 6.36 30.48
CA ARG A 1114 28.24 5.56 30.88
C ARG A 1114 29.43 5.64 29.91
N ARG A 1115 29.22 5.91 28.63
CA ARG A 1115 30.28 5.89 27.61
C ARG A 1115 31.29 7.05 27.74
N PRO A 1116 32.61 6.78 27.67
CA PRO A 1116 33.62 7.81 27.45
C PRO A 1116 33.53 8.39 26.02
N LEU A 1117 33.56 9.72 25.88
CA LEU A 1117 33.50 10.42 24.58
C LEU A 1117 34.90 10.66 23.98
N VAL A 1118 35.87 9.82 24.31
CA VAL A 1118 37.28 9.97 23.90
C VAL A 1118 37.49 9.36 22.52
N SER A 1119 38.35 9.98 21.70
CA SER A 1119 38.57 9.60 20.31
C SER A 1119 38.96 8.13 20.11
N ARG A 1120 38.20 7.45 19.26
CA ARG A 1120 38.48 6.08 18.79
C ARG A 1120 39.83 5.94 18.08
N ALA A 1121 40.38 7.04 17.55
CA ALA A 1121 41.69 7.07 16.90
C ALA A 1121 42.84 6.61 17.81
N LEU A 1122 42.70 6.69 19.14
CA LEU A 1122 43.71 6.20 20.09
C LEU A 1122 43.99 4.70 19.95
N PHE A 1123 42.99 3.88 19.60
CA PHE A 1123 43.20 2.44 19.34
C PHE A 1123 43.70 2.17 17.93
N SER A 1124 43.32 3.02 16.97
CA SER A 1124 43.59 2.83 15.54
C SER A 1124 45.07 2.75 15.20
N VAL A 1125 45.39 1.86 14.27
CA VAL A 1125 46.71 1.69 13.67
C VAL A 1125 46.58 1.92 12.17
N ASP A 1126 47.48 2.70 11.58
CA ASP A 1126 47.49 3.02 10.15
C ASP A 1126 47.75 1.77 9.30
N PRO A 1127 46.77 1.29 8.49
CA PRO A 1127 46.93 0.09 7.67
C PRO A 1127 48.00 0.24 6.58
N ALA A 1128 48.17 1.45 6.03
CA ALA A 1128 49.13 1.71 4.95
C ALA A 1128 50.58 1.57 5.42
N ARG A 1129 50.82 1.71 6.73
CA ARG A 1129 52.14 1.53 7.34
C ARG A 1129 52.40 0.09 7.81
N VAL A 1130 51.46 -0.85 7.75
CA VAL A 1130 51.66 -2.21 8.31
C VAL A 1130 52.68 -3.02 7.51
N SER A 1131 53.80 -3.39 8.16
CA SER A 1131 54.89 -4.16 7.55
C SER A 1131 54.96 -5.61 8.06
N ALA A 1132 54.51 -5.87 9.29
CA ALA A 1132 54.35 -7.21 9.84
C ALA A 1132 53.31 -7.21 10.97
N VAL A 1133 52.63 -8.34 11.16
CA VAL A 1133 51.76 -8.60 12.30
C VAL A 1133 52.23 -9.88 12.99
N VAL A 1134 52.46 -9.82 14.30
CA VAL A 1134 52.85 -10.98 15.13
C VAL A 1134 51.80 -11.16 16.21
N VAL A 1135 51.20 -12.35 16.27
CA VAL A 1135 50.16 -12.69 17.24
C VAL A 1135 50.74 -13.63 18.28
N ARG A 1136 50.56 -13.29 19.57
CA ARG A 1136 51.00 -14.11 20.71
C ARG A 1136 49.81 -14.85 21.31
N ARG A 1137 49.89 -16.18 21.39
CA ARG A 1137 48.82 -17.05 21.94
C ARG A 1137 49.44 -18.15 22.78
N GLY A 1138 49.03 -18.28 24.05
CA GLY A 1138 49.51 -19.36 24.94
C GLY A 1138 51.04 -19.43 25.11
N GLY A 1139 51.75 -18.30 24.94
CA GLY A 1139 53.21 -18.23 24.94
C GLY A 1139 53.89 -18.39 23.57
N ALA A 1140 53.22 -18.98 22.57
CA ALA A 1140 53.74 -19.06 21.22
C ALA A 1140 53.61 -17.72 20.46
N LEU A 1141 54.61 -17.39 19.65
CA LEU A 1141 54.61 -16.24 18.74
C LEU A 1141 54.40 -16.73 17.29
N VAL A 1142 53.35 -16.24 16.63
CA VAL A 1142 53.04 -16.55 15.23
C VAL A 1142 53.13 -15.25 14.42
N LYS A 1143 54.14 -15.13 13.55
CA LYS A 1143 54.15 -14.08 12.53
C LYS A 1143 53.11 -14.44 11.46
N LEU A 1144 52.16 -13.56 11.23
CA LEU A 1144 51.21 -13.73 10.13
C LEU A 1144 51.89 -13.40 8.80
N ALA A 1145 51.65 -14.25 7.81
CA ALA A 1145 51.88 -13.97 6.40
C ALA A 1145 50.51 -13.95 5.71
N PRO A 1146 50.32 -13.15 4.64
CA PRO A 1146 49.15 -13.31 3.78
C PRO A 1146 49.17 -14.71 3.17
N ALA A 1147 48.02 -15.39 3.19
CA ALA A 1147 47.82 -16.65 2.48
C ALA A 1147 47.27 -16.36 1.08
N ASP A 1148 47.50 -17.26 0.11
CA ASP A 1148 46.96 -17.12 -1.23
C ASP A 1148 45.42 -17.09 -1.19
N GLY A 1149 44.84 -15.98 -1.66
CA GLY A 1149 43.39 -15.73 -1.59
C GLY A 1149 42.84 -15.31 -0.21
N GLY A 1150 43.70 -15.13 0.80
CA GLY A 1150 43.34 -14.60 2.11
C GLY A 1150 43.49 -13.06 2.22
N PRO A 1151 42.90 -12.42 3.24
CA PRO A 1151 43.04 -10.98 3.46
C PRO A 1151 44.49 -10.60 3.79
N SER A 1152 44.92 -9.45 3.28
CA SER A 1152 46.24 -8.88 3.51
C SER A 1152 46.43 -8.44 4.97
N LEU A 1153 47.70 -8.22 5.37
CA LEU A 1153 48.03 -7.68 6.69
C LEU A 1153 47.41 -6.29 6.93
N ALA A 1154 47.27 -5.48 5.87
CA ALA A 1154 46.62 -4.18 5.93
C ALA A 1154 45.10 -4.31 6.14
N GLU A 1155 44.42 -5.28 5.51
CA GLU A 1155 42.98 -5.52 5.73
C GLU A 1155 42.72 -6.12 7.12
N LEU A 1156 43.57 -7.03 7.59
CA LEU A 1156 43.48 -7.62 8.93
C LEU A 1156 43.63 -6.56 10.04
N VAL A 1157 44.55 -5.60 9.88
CA VAL A 1157 44.70 -4.47 10.83
C VAL A 1157 43.64 -3.40 10.59
N GLY A 1158 43.24 -3.14 9.35
CA GLY A 1158 42.16 -2.22 8.97
C GLY A 1158 40.79 -2.63 9.52
N GLY A 1159 40.59 -3.92 9.79
CA GLY A 1159 39.43 -4.45 10.53
C GLY A 1159 39.36 -4.00 11.99
N LEU A 1160 40.49 -3.65 12.63
CA LEU A 1160 40.58 -3.27 14.06
C LEU A 1160 40.03 -1.87 14.38
N ARG A 1161 39.07 -1.36 13.60
CA ARG A 1161 38.36 -0.10 13.90
C ARG A 1161 37.36 -0.34 15.06
N PRO A 1162 37.46 0.39 16.18
CA PRO A 1162 36.53 0.23 17.29
C PRO A 1162 35.21 0.96 17.01
N LEU A 1163 34.11 0.41 17.52
CA LEU A 1163 32.79 1.05 17.47
C LEU A 1163 32.73 2.26 18.40
N PHE A 1164 33.22 2.10 19.63
CA PHE A 1164 33.24 3.10 20.71
C PHE A 1164 34.30 2.75 21.77
N VAL A 1165 34.60 3.70 22.66
CA VAL A 1165 35.34 3.44 23.91
C VAL A 1165 34.36 2.82 24.90
N ALA A 1166 34.64 1.61 25.38
CA ALA A 1166 33.77 0.89 26.31
C ALA A 1166 33.93 1.41 27.74
N ARG A 1167 35.17 1.59 28.22
CA ARG A 1167 35.46 2.16 29.54
C ARG A 1167 36.88 2.72 29.65
N ALA A 1168 37.12 3.50 30.69
CA ALA A 1168 38.46 3.89 31.12
C ALA A 1168 39.21 2.72 31.78
N GLY A 1169 40.54 2.88 31.90
CA GLY A 1169 41.46 1.89 32.43
C GLY A 1169 42.00 0.93 31.37
N VAL A 1170 43.01 0.15 31.76
CA VAL A 1170 43.66 -0.85 30.87
C VAL A 1170 42.87 -2.16 30.87
N LEU A 1171 42.99 -2.94 29.80
CA LEU A 1171 42.46 -4.30 29.69
C LEU A 1171 43.30 -5.27 30.56
N GLY A 1172 42.81 -5.53 31.77
CA GLY A 1172 43.42 -6.39 32.79
C GLY A 1172 43.33 -7.90 32.49
N ALA A 1173 43.85 -8.71 33.41
CA ALA A 1173 43.91 -10.16 33.27
C ALA A 1173 42.58 -10.88 33.56
N ASP A 1174 41.68 -10.22 34.30
CA ASP A 1174 40.42 -10.78 34.85
C ASP A 1174 39.31 -10.98 33.80
N ALA A 1175 39.68 -11.09 32.53
CA ALA A 1175 38.77 -11.21 31.39
C ALA A 1175 38.30 -12.66 31.11
N GLY A 1176 38.69 -13.64 31.92
CA GLY A 1176 38.28 -15.05 31.82
C GLY A 1176 38.97 -15.84 30.70
N ASP A 1177 38.96 -15.33 29.47
CA ASP A 1177 39.73 -15.88 28.35
C ASP A 1177 41.21 -15.48 28.44
N ALA A 1178 42.13 -16.36 28.02
CA ALA A 1178 43.53 -16.00 27.81
C ALA A 1178 43.63 -14.95 26.68
N PRO A 1179 44.09 -13.72 26.95
CA PRO A 1179 44.04 -12.64 25.98
C PRO A 1179 45.04 -12.87 24.84
N VAL A 1180 44.65 -12.44 23.63
CA VAL A 1180 45.50 -12.49 22.44
C VAL A 1180 46.21 -11.15 22.31
N ASP A 1181 47.52 -11.11 22.58
CA ASP A 1181 48.34 -9.94 22.26
C ASP A 1181 48.72 -9.96 20.77
N VAL A 1182 48.64 -8.80 20.11
CA VAL A 1182 49.00 -8.58 18.72
C VAL A 1182 50.02 -7.45 18.65
N GLU A 1183 51.25 -7.75 18.23
CA GLU A 1183 52.29 -6.75 17.95
C GLU A 1183 52.29 -6.43 16.45
N VAL A 1184 51.86 -5.22 16.10
CA VAL A 1184 51.88 -4.69 14.74
C VAL A 1184 53.16 -3.87 14.55
N THR A 1185 53.99 -4.26 13.58
CA THR A 1185 55.21 -3.53 13.23
C THR A 1185 54.93 -2.61 12.04
N LEU A 1186 55.17 -1.32 12.24
CA LEU A 1186 54.95 -0.30 11.22
C LEU A 1186 56.24 0.02 10.48
N SER A 1187 56.11 0.17 9.16
CA SER A 1187 57.14 0.72 8.30
C SER A 1187 57.53 2.13 8.76
N ALA A 1188 58.84 2.37 8.71
CA ALA A 1188 59.45 3.65 9.04
C ALA A 1188 60.02 4.29 7.76
N ALA A 1189 60.21 5.61 7.80
CA ALA A 1189 60.93 6.32 6.75
C ALA A 1189 62.41 5.85 6.70
N PRO A 1190 63.10 5.96 5.55
CA PRO A 1190 64.51 5.59 5.44
C PRO A 1190 65.37 6.27 6.52
N GLY A 1191 66.11 5.46 7.29
CA GLY A 1191 66.94 5.93 8.40
C GLY A 1191 66.27 5.99 9.77
N VAL A 1192 64.96 5.71 9.88
CA VAL A 1192 64.21 5.69 11.15
C VAL A 1192 63.93 4.25 11.59
N ALA A 1193 63.92 3.99 12.90
CA ALA A 1193 63.61 2.66 13.45
C ALA A 1193 62.11 2.31 13.32
N ALA A 1194 61.80 1.03 13.08
CA ALA A 1194 60.42 0.55 12.94
C ALA A 1194 59.60 0.71 14.24
N GLU A 1195 58.49 1.43 14.15
CA GLU A 1195 57.54 1.64 15.24
C GLU A 1195 56.73 0.35 15.51
N ARG A 1196 56.38 0.09 16.77
CA ARG A 1196 55.59 -1.09 17.16
C ARG A 1196 54.37 -0.68 17.97
N ALA A 1197 53.18 -1.09 17.53
CA ALA A 1197 51.95 -0.94 18.27
C ALA A 1197 51.51 -2.29 18.84
N ARG A 1198 51.42 -2.42 20.17
CA ARG A 1198 50.83 -3.60 20.80
C ARG A 1198 49.37 -3.39 21.13
N LEU A 1199 48.55 -4.31 20.66
CA LEU A 1199 47.12 -4.39 20.90
C LEU A 1199 46.85 -5.67 21.70
N ARG A 1200 45.84 -5.65 22.58
CA ARG A 1200 45.36 -6.83 23.32
C ARG A 1200 43.88 -7.04 23.02
N LEU A 1201 43.54 -8.24 22.56
CA LEU A 1201 42.18 -8.65 22.25
C LEU A 1201 41.70 -9.59 23.36
N GLY A 1202 40.65 -9.21 24.08
CA GLY A 1202 40.12 -9.92 25.24
C GLY A 1202 38.98 -10.88 24.93
N ARG A 1203 38.04 -11.00 25.89
CA ARG A 1203 36.83 -11.82 25.79
C ARG A 1203 35.84 -11.22 24.79
N GLN A 1204 35.05 -12.11 24.19
CA GLN A 1204 33.85 -11.75 23.43
C GLN A 1204 32.65 -11.57 24.37
N VAL A 1205 31.81 -10.57 24.09
CA VAL A 1205 30.67 -10.16 24.91
C VAL A 1205 29.54 -9.72 23.99
N THR A 1206 28.33 -10.19 24.26
CA THR A 1206 27.10 -9.68 23.62
C THR A 1206 26.80 -8.28 24.16
N ALA A 1207 26.59 -7.32 23.28
CA ALA A 1207 26.20 -5.94 23.60
C ALA A 1207 24.96 -5.54 22.76
N PRO A 1208 24.30 -4.40 23.04
CA PRO A 1208 23.20 -3.90 22.20
C PRO A 1208 23.60 -3.70 20.73
N GLU A 1209 24.87 -3.41 20.45
CA GLU A 1209 25.45 -3.30 19.10
C GLU A 1209 25.84 -4.66 18.47
N GLY A 1210 25.46 -5.77 19.09
CA GLY A 1210 25.78 -7.13 18.69
C GLY A 1210 27.01 -7.73 19.39
N GLU A 1211 27.60 -8.76 18.79
CA GLU A 1211 28.78 -9.43 19.33
C GLU A 1211 30.04 -8.56 19.21
N ILE A 1212 30.61 -8.16 20.35
CA ILE A 1212 31.82 -7.34 20.43
C ILE A 1212 32.95 -8.07 21.18
N VAL A 1213 34.18 -7.63 20.96
CA VAL A 1213 35.37 -8.04 21.72
C VAL A 1213 36.00 -6.81 22.34
N LEU A 1214 36.27 -6.89 23.64
CA LEU A 1214 36.91 -5.81 24.39
C LEU A 1214 38.42 -5.81 24.12
N CYS A 1215 38.93 -4.67 23.66
CA CYS A 1215 40.31 -4.52 23.19
C CYS A 1215 41.03 -3.37 23.90
N GLY A 1216 42.36 -3.42 24.01
CA GLY A 1216 43.19 -2.35 24.57
C GLY A 1216 44.50 -2.17 23.80
N ARG A 1217 45.16 -1.01 23.96
CA ARG A 1217 46.46 -0.70 23.33
C ARG A 1217 47.48 -0.33 24.40
N GLU A 1218 48.72 -0.80 24.25
CA GLU A 1218 49.81 -0.44 25.16
C GLU A 1218 50.04 1.08 25.16
N GLY A 1219 50.16 1.68 26.34
CA GLY A 1219 50.25 3.14 26.52
C GLY A 1219 48.92 3.91 26.47
N VAL A 1220 47.78 3.27 26.17
CA VAL A 1220 46.46 3.92 26.10
C VAL A 1220 45.56 3.48 27.27
N PRO A 1221 45.10 4.41 28.14
CA PRO A 1221 44.36 4.06 29.37
C PRO A 1221 42.85 3.83 29.14
N PHE A 1222 42.50 3.14 28.04
CA PHE A 1222 41.11 2.87 27.65
C PHE A 1222 40.92 1.45 27.11
N VAL A 1223 39.71 0.92 27.31
CA VAL A 1223 39.20 -0.30 26.68
C VAL A 1223 38.20 0.07 25.59
N PHE A 1224 38.35 -0.51 24.40
CA PHE A 1224 37.58 -0.23 23.19
C PHE A 1224 36.72 -1.44 22.81
N ALA A 1225 35.52 -1.20 22.28
CA ALA A 1225 34.67 -2.24 21.71
C ALA A 1225 34.95 -2.38 20.20
N VAL A 1226 35.31 -3.58 19.74
CA VAL A 1226 35.48 -3.92 18.31
C VAL A 1226 34.50 -5.04 17.97
N ARG A 1227 33.87 -5.07 16.79
CA ARG A 1227 32.98 -6.18 16.40
C ARG A 1227 33.72 -7.52 16.37
N ALA A 1228 33.11 -8.58 16.89
CA ALA A 1228 33.69 -9.92 16.92
C ALA A 1228 34.07 -10.43 15.51
N GLU A 1229 33.24 -10.15 14.50
CA GLU A 1229 33.49 -10.46 13.09
C GLU A 1229 34.88 -9.96 12.60
N ARG A 1230 35.31 -8.77 13.06
CA ARG A 1230 36.51 -8.09 12.58
C ARG A 1230 37.79 -8.56 13.25
N VAL A 1231 37.69 -9.15 14.44
CA VAL A 1231 38.83 -9.76 15.16
C VAL A 1231 38.92 -11.28 14.96
N ALA A 1232 37.94 -11.90 14.30
CA ALA A 1232 37.85 -13.35 14.13
C ALA A 1232 39.14 -13.95 13.54
N GLY A 1233 39.67 -13.39 12.44
CA GLY A 1233 40.93 -13.86 11.82
C GLY A 1233 42.16 -13.75 12.75
N LEU A 1234 42.17 -12.76 13.66
CA LEU A 1234 43.24 -12.56 14.63
C LEU A 1234 43.08 -13.43 15.89
N ARG A 1235 41.89 -13.97 16.16
CA ARG A 1235 41.62 -14.93 17.26
C ARG A 1235 41.62 -16.40 16.80
N ALA A 1236 41.31 -16.69 15.55
CA ALA A 1236 41.17 -18.06 15.01
C ALA A 1236 42.47 -18.89 15.11
N PRO A 1237 42.45 -20.12 15.65
CA PRO A 1237 43.62 -20.98 15.76
C PRO A 1237 44.16 -21.34 14.37
N SER A 1238 45.46 -21.17 14.16
CA SER A 1238 46.11 -21.44 12.88
C SER A 1238 46.16 -22.94 12.58
N ALA A 1239 45.72 -23.33 11.38
CA ALA A 1239 45.96 -24.67 10.85
C ALA A 1239 47.47 -24.97 10.75
N ARG A 1240 47.82 -26.25 10.69
CA ARG A 1240 49.20 -26.75 10.84
C ARG A 1240 50.15 -26.20 9.75
N PRO A 1241 51.44 -25.98 10.06
CA PRO A 1241 52.45 -25.72 9.04
C PRO A 1241 52.61 -26.94 8.13
N SER A 1242 52.66 -26.72 6.82
CA SER A 1242 53.06 -27.75 5.84
C SER A 1242 54.57 -27.96 5.89
N VAL A 1243 54.99 -29.21 6.08
CA VAL A 1243 56.41 -29.60 6.01
C VAL A 1243 56.82 -29.63 4.54
N GLY A 1244 57.97 -29.03 4.22
CA GLY A 1244 58.48 -28.95 2.85
C GLY A 1244 58.83 -30.32 2.27
N SER A 1245 58.52 -30.53 1.00
CA SER A 1245 59.04 -31.63 0.18
C SER A 1245 60.01 -31.07 -0.87
N SER A 1246 61.09 -31.80 -1.14
CA SER A 1246 62.15 -31.34 -2.05
C SER A 1246 61.82 -31.69 -3.51
N PRO A 1247 62.06 -30.79 -4.48
CA PRO A 1247 61.99 -31.14 -5.90
C PRO A 1247 63.24 -31.97 -6.27
N THR A 1248 63.05 -33.28 -6.42
CA THR A 1248 64.03 -34.14 -7.14
C THR A 1248 63.82 -34.00 -8.65
N ALA A 1249 64.89 -34.24 -9.42
CA ALA A 1249 64.98 -33.75 -10.79
C ALA A 1249 64.50 -34.74 -11.88
N ALA A 1250 64.10 -34.14 -13.00
CA ALA A 1250 64.29 -34.61 -14.38
C ALA A 1250 63.42 -35.76 -14.96
N SER A 1251 62.55 -35.34 -15.90
CA SER A 1251 62.46 -35.88 -17.28
C SER A 1251 61.73 -37.24 -17.51
N PRO A 1252 61.33 -37.57 -18.76
CA PRO A 1252 60.45 -36.77 -19.64
C PRO A 1252 59.33 -37.58 -20.32
N ARG A 1253 58.26 -36.90 -20.75
CA ARG A 1253 57.69 -37.01 -22.11
C ARG A 1253 56.69 -35.89 -22.40
#